data_AF-A0A915CA18-F1
#
_entry.id   AF-A0A915CA18-F1
#
_cell.length_a   1.000
_cell.length_b   1.000
_cell.length_c   1.000
_cell.angle_alpha   90.00
_cell.angle_beta   90.00
_cell.angle_gamma   90.00
#
_symmetry.space_group_name_H-M   'P 1'
#
loop_
_entity.id
_entity.type
_entity.pdbx_description
1 polymer ?
#
loop_
_entity_poly.entity_id
_entity_poly.type
_entity_poly.pdbx_seq_one_letter_code
_entity_poly.pdbx_strand_id
1 'polypeptide(L)'
;MPLSSGGAFASDHIDALSALWTMDEAAVPRNVIIGSDHKTVIVLDHSPNFAASSNSKMEIMVKDSATGQLRVGTTVGKTLWTCATESALEFRRIVDEIYPDGSRLIRFVISDFVARFLAPSWGNKLVEQDELLSSLSACGVPDAKADAASSSIINGISMAVEAVSELSELQKKHRCIFEKSNESPNASGGSILPIIRRGASLRSKTNGVVEKLKVEPTAESKDFRNTRFSHMKRVLPHAMRSWFSTDEGEVKKSTPNMGSIVVFTTINSDEEVSMIVKHVSEEITNRNKIISALDGDKNFASISHVQLYVVSLHPVGSMKNDTAASSRRPLTKVNEHLSYSVVRSEANEALASVVHGVVLEHYDLASTTVTSIPMKEEAQQGQSANYDVEIFHPRRSHRLLEERGIVGAESKLRCRSVSGPYDTVKLAWSTPNAKTKWDQFVHTVSALPISPASIHSRPSVCLTSYLLANRNVMLEVLTHDVHPPCTIAPNVGQKLISHLLISHAGRIYLHTVWLGKHAVLNDSEFANKVKLPKAATLRVSDFAALMKDSRLCYPTSEEEIIAVNTQAHYNERARKHLRRITRYWPIKLCDTFIYNIPKRFEPLLSLVRKSELSTGDVNKCRECICALVAFRDSKELLTSKNIRCNKLKSPNNKDEQFRLACDELLSHLRNYVNHSERHLEVFNMFLQISGLDRTTHISIDDVSLTEHTNSSGSATQSVRSTGSASPAESYRSMSRSNSPLPKKARKAVHMWSADEVVNVAELFNERYQREYWSKWRDFVGREQAGSKPAHLYPNLELSKVSRRGEVDPG
;
A
#
# COMPACT_ATOMS: atom_id res chain seq x y z
N MET A 1 18.29 10.91 25.16
CA MET A 1 17.71 9.78 25.91
C MET A 1 17.57 8.60 24.97
N PRO A 2 17.91 7.37 25.38
CA PRO A 2 17.86 6.21 24.51
C PRO A 2 16.40 5.83 24.25
N LEU A 3 16.04 5.67 22.97
CA LEU A 3 14.76 5.15 22.51
C LEU A 3 14.53 3.76 23.12
N SER A 4 13.37 3.55 23.74
CA SER A 4 12.96 2.26 24.29
C SER A 4 12.93 1.21 23.18
N SER A 5 13.80 0.21 23.31
CA SER A 5 13.80 -1.01 22.54
C SER A 5 12.61 -1.88 22.97
N GLY A 6 11.67 -2.17 22.07
CA GLY A 6 10.65 -3.19 22.31
C GLY A 6 9.40 -3.18 21.42
N GLY A 7 9.09 -2.11 20.70
CA GLY A 7 7.94 -2.08 19.79
C GLY A 7 8.30 -2.65 18.42
N ALA A 8 7.63 -3.73 18.00
CA ALA A 8 7.61 -4.14 16.59
C ALA A 8 7.23 -2.91 15.75
N PHE A 9 8.11 -2.47 14.86
CA PHE A 9 7.85 -1.35 13.97
C PHE A 9 6.75 -1.75 12.97
N ALA A 10 5.48 -1.63 13.38
CA ALA A 10 4.36 -1.62 12.46
C ALA A 10 4.59 -0.48 11.44
N SER A 11 4.43 -0.79 10.15
CA SER A 11 4.52 0.23 9.10
C SER A 11 3.44 1.28 9.34
N ASP A 12 3.82 2.54 9.54
CA ASP A 12 2.87 3.65 9.70
C ASP A 12 1.99 3.83 8.44
N HIS A 13 2.46 3.32 7.30
CA HIS A 13 1.87 3.52 5.99
C HIS A 13 0.76 2.53 5.62
N ILE A 14 0.84 1.28 6.11
CA ILE A 14 0.01 0.19 5.60
C ILE A 14 -0.52 -0.64 6.77
N ASP A 15 -1.83 -0.78 6.84
CA ASP A 15 -2.45 -1.73 7.76
C ASP A 15 -2.01 -3.16 7.41
N ALA A 16 -1.52 -3.91 8.39
CA ALA A 16 -0.97 -5.23 8.15
C ALA A 16 -2.00 -6.22 7.58
N LEU A 17 -3.26 -6.12 8.01
CA LEU A 17 -4.34 -6.97 7.49
C LEU A 17 -4.77 -6.52 6.09
N SER A 18 -4.80 -5.21 5.82
CA SER A 18 -5.00 -4.70 4.45
C SER A 18 -3.90 -5.12 3.48
N ALA A 19 -2.64 -5.08 3.91
CA ALA A 19 -1.50 -5.56 3.11
C ALA A 19 -1.63 -7.05 2.81
N LEU A 20 -1.94 -7.84 3.84
CA LEU A 20 -2.18 -9.27 3.71
C LEU A 20 -3.35 -9.53 2.74
N TRP A 21 -4.41 -8.73 2.81
CA TRP A 21 -5.56 -8.86 1.93
C TRP A 21 -5.26 -8.50 0.46
N THR A 22 -4.45 -7.47 0.19
CA THR A 22 -4.22 -6.94 -1.17
C THR A 22 -3.15 -7.68 -1.99
N MET A 23 -2.42 -8.64 -1.41
CA MET A 23 -1.38 -9.46 -2.07
C MET A 23 -0.22 -8.67 -2.70
N ASP A 24 0.74 -8.30 -1.87
CA ASP A 24 2.15 -8.29 -2.25
C ASP A 24 2.91 -9.02 -1.13
N GLU A 25 3.26 -10.30 -1.32
CA GLU A 25 3.97 -11.11 -0.31
C GLU A 25 5.27 -10.44 0.18
N ALA A 26 5.86 -9.56 -0.64
CA ALA A 26 7.04 -8.79 -0.27
C ALA A 26 6.75 -7.66 0.76
N ALA A 27 5.50 -7.21 0.86
CA ALA A 27 5.08 -6.11 1.73
C ALA A 27 4.50 -6.57 3.08
N VAL A 28 4.15 -7.86 3.22
CA VAL A 28 3.52 -8.39 4.44
C VAL A 28 4.59 -8.86 5.42
N PRO A 29 4.64 -8.33 6.67
CA PRO A 29 5.51 -8.85 7.70
C PRO A 29 5.27 -10.35 7.96
N ARG A 30 6.32 -11.16 8.15
CA ARG A 30 6.15 -12.61 8.37
C ARG A 30 5.46 -12.96 9.70
N ASN A 31 5.33 -11.99 10.60
CA ASN A 31 4.74 -12.11 11.92
C ASN A 31 3.37 -11.42 12.04
N VAL A 32 2.67 -11.16 10.94
CA VAL A 32 1.31 -10.60 11.02
C VAL A 32 0.41 -11.58 11.77
N ILE A 33 -0.14 -11.11 12.89
CA ILE A 33 -1.14 -11.81 13.69
C ILE A 33 -2.51 -11.25 13.30
N ILE A 34 -3.44 -12.12 12.96
CA ILE A 34 -4.84 -11.74 12.76
C ILE A 34 -5.49 -11.60 14.14
N GLY A 35 -5.75 -10.36 14.55
CA GLY A 35 -6.31 -10.01 15.85
C GLY A 35 -7.81 -10.28 15.98
N SER A 36 -8.33 -10.01 17.19
CA SER A 36 -9.76 -10.10 17.51
C SER A 36 -10.63 -9.07 16.79
N ASP A 37 -10.01 -8.03 16.24
CA ASP A 37 -10.63 -6.98 15.42
C ASP A 37 -11.02 -7.47 14.02
N HIS A 38 -10.38 -8.51 13.50
CA HIS A 38 -10.68 -9.04 12.17
C HIS A 38 -12.11 -9.60 12.03
N LYS A 39 -12.60 -10.35 13.02
CA LYS A 39 -13.94 -10.98 13.01
C LYS A 39 -14.78 -10.45 14.16
N THR A 40 -15.79 -9.66 13.84
CA THR A 40 -16.74 -9.13 14.83
C THR A 40 -18.12 -9.71 14.59
N VAL A 41 -18.78 -10.22 15.63
CA VAL A 41 -20.18 -10.64 15.58
C VAL A 41 -21.00 -9.71 16.46
N ILE A 42 -21.94 -8.99 15.86
CA ILE A 42 -22.91 -8.15 16.57
C ILE A 42 -24.15 -8.99 16.85
N VAL A 43 -24.51 -9.13 18.13
CA VAL A 43 -25.69 -9.86 18.61
C VAL A 43 -26.72 -8.86 19.11
N LEU A 44 -27.91 -8.88 18.51
CA LEU A 44 -29.02 -8.01 18.86
C LEU A 44 -30.11 -8.82 19.57
N ASP A 45 -30.50 -8.36 20.75
CA ASP A 45 -31.63 -8.90 21.50
C ASP A 45 -32.96 -8.52 20.82
N HIS A 46 -33.72 -9.53 20.39
CA HIS A 46 -35.04 -9.41 19.78
C HIS A 46 -36.10 -10.09 20.66
N SER A 47 -35.85 -10.19 21.96
CA SER A 47 -36.85 -10.64 22.93
C SER A 47 -38.01 -9.64 23.06
N PRO A 48 -39.16 -10.07 23.62
CA PRO A 48 -40.31 -9.18 23.87
C PRO A 48 -39.97 -7.92 24.69
N ASN A 49 -38.94 -8.00 25.55
CA ASN A 49 -38.45 -6.87 26.34
C ASN A 49 -37.94 -5.72 25.47
N PHE A 50 -37.41 -6.02 24.28
CA PHE A 50 -36.89 -5.03 23.35
C PHE A 50 -37.98 -4.32 22.53
N ALA A 51 -39.24 -4.79 22.58
CA ALA A 51 -40.40 -4.05 22.12
C ALA A 51 -40.78 -2.88 23.04
N ALA A 52 -40.24 -2.85 24.27
CA ALA A 52 -40.54 -1.80 25.23
C ALA A 52 -40.10 -0.41 24.74
N SER A 53 -40.84 0.61 25.19
CA SER A 53 -40.49 2.01 24.98
C SER A 53 -39.11 2.30 25.58
N SER A 54 -38.24 2.92 24.79
CA SER A 54 -36.98 3.51 25.27
C SER A 54 -37.20 4.74 26.14
N ASN A 55 -38.42 5.31 26.16
CA ASN A 55 -38.75 6.63 26.69
C ASN A 55 -38.00 7.80 26.02
N SER A 56 -37.22 7.51 24.97
CA SER A 56 -36.64 8.51 24.10
C SER A 56 -37.68 8.95 23.08
N LYS A 57 -37.88 10.26 23.02
CA LYS A 57 -38.89 10.92 22.18
C LYS A 57 -38.18 11.62 21.05
N MET A 58 -38.64 11.37 19.83
CA MET A 58 -38.18 12.04 18.61
C MET A 58 -39.26 12.99 18.12
N GLU A 59 -38.89 14.26 17.93
CA GLU A 59 -39.78 15.27 17.37
C GLU A 59 -39.76 15.21 15.85
N ILE A 60 -40.94 15.05 15.24
CA ILE A 60 -41.11 15.10 13.79
C ILE A 60 -41.47 16.52 13.42
N MET A 61 -40.52 17.20 12.78
CA MET A 61 -40.71 18.56 12.28
C MET A 61 -41.51 18.52 10.98
N VAL A 62 -42.56 19.34 10.91
CA VAL A 62 -43.38 19.53 9.71
C VAL A 62 -43.26 20.97 9.26
N LYS A 63 -43.11 21.16 7.95
CA LYS A 63 -43.07 22.49 7.35
C LYS A 63 -44.48 23.06 7.29
N ASP A 64 -44.68 24.21 7.93
CA ASP A 64 -45.91 24.97 7.84
C ASP A 64 -46.07 25.52 6.41
N SER A 65 -47.21 25.24 5.77
CA SER A 65 -47.46 25.63 4.38
C SER A 65 -47.70 27.13 4.22
N ALA A 66 -48.15 27.84 5.27
CA ALA A 66 -48.46 29.26 5.23
C ALA A 66 -47.23 30.13 5.54
N THR A 67 -46.42 29.72 6.53
CA THR A 67 -45.25 30.52 6.98
C THR A 67 -43.92 29.99 6.46
N GLY A 68 -43.88 28.76 5.94
CA GLY A 68 -42.65 28.08 5.52
C GLY A 68 -41.73 27.67 6.68
N GLN A 69 -42.10 27.98 7.93
CA GLN A 69 -41.34 27.64 9.12
C GLN A 69 -41.54 26.17 9.52
N LEU A 70 -40.52 25.58 10.15
CA LEU A 70 -40.61 24.24 10.72
C LEU A 70 -41.28 24.32 12.09
N ARG A 71 -42.32 23.53 12.31
CA ARG A 71 -42.95 23.34 13.63
C ARG A 71 -42.95 21.88 14.02
N VAL A 72 -42.90 21.59 15.32
CA VAL A 72 -43.08 20.21 15.81
C VAL A 72 -44.49 19.76 15.46
N GLY A 73 -44.61 18.77 14.58
CA GLY A 73 -45.88 18.22 14.14
C GLY A 73 -46.39 17.14 15.09
N THR A 74 -45.50 16.21 15.48
CA THR A 74 -45.79 15.14 16.43
C THR A 74 -44.50 14.67 17.09
N THR A 75 -44.65 13.87 18.15
CA THR A 75 -43.54 13.24 18.85
C THR A 75 -43.74 11.74 18.85
N VAL A 76 -42.73 10.99 18.43
CA VAL A 76 -42.76 9.52 18.35
C VAL A 76 -41.73 8.94 19.31
N GLY A 77 -42.11 7.92 20.07
CA GLY A 77 -41.18 7.20 20.94
C GLY A 77 -40.43 6.11 20.18
N LYS A 78 -39.14 5.93 20.48
CA LYS A 78 -38.36 4.79 19.97
C LYS A 78 -38.52 3.58 20.90
N THR A 79 -38.43 2.36 20.38
CA THR A 79 -38.27 1.16 21.21
C THR A 79 -36.80 0.90 21.53
N LEU A 80 -36.51 0.04 22.50
CA LEU A 80 -35.13 -0.40 22.77
C LEU A 80 -34.52 -1.13 21.56
N TRP A 81 -35.33 -1.93 20.84
CA TRP A 81 -34.94 -2.56 19.57
C TRP A 81 -34.47 -1.55 18.53
N THR A 82 -35.23 -0.46 18.32
CA THR A 82 -34.84 0.60 17.38
C THR A 82 -33.51 1.23 17.78
N CYS A 83 -33.33 1.57 19.06
CA CYS A 83 -32.08 2.16 19.55
C CYS A 83 -30.86 1.22 19.41
N ALA A 84 -31.04 -0.08 19.68
CA ALA A 84 -29.99 -1.09 19.49
C ALA A 84 -29.62 -1.25 18.01
N THR A 85 -30.62 -1.27 17.12
CA THR A 85 -30.42 -1.40 15.67
C THR A 85 -29.70 -0.17 15.09
N GLU A 86 -30.11 1.04 15.46
CA GLU A 86 -29.43 2.29 15.07
C GLU A 86 -27.96 2.30 15.52
N SER A 87 -27.70 1.86 16.74
CA SER A 87 -26.34 1.75 17.30
C SER A 87 -25.47 0.76 16.53
N ALA A 88 -26.03 -0.39 16.16
CA ALA A 88 -25.33 -1.42 15.41
C ALA A 88 -25.00 -0.99 13.97
N LEU A 89 -25.90 -0.21 13.34
CA LEU A 89 -25.67 0.41 12.04
C LEU A 89 -24.57 1.46 12.11
N GLU A 90 -24.58 2.32 13.14
CA GLU A 90 -23.52 3.32 13.35
C GLU A 90 -22.16 2.66 13.59
N PHE A 91 -22.12 1.58 14.38
CA PHE A 91 -20.92 0.76 14.56
C PHE A 91 -20.38 0.27 13.21
N ARG A 92 -21.23 -0.31 12.37
CA ARG A 92 -20.85 -0.82 11.04
C ARG A 92 -20.39 0.29 10.09
N ARG A 93 -21.02 1.47 10.13
CA ARG A 93 -20.68 2.62 9.27
C ARG A 93 -19.26 3.08 9.53
N ILE A 94 -18.89 3.28 10.79
CA ILE A 94 -17.54 3.73 11.17
C ILE A 94 -16.48 2.74 10.69
N VAL A 95 -16.73 1.44 10.83
CA VAL A 95 -15.81 0.39 10.37
C VAL A 95 -15.70 0.37 8.85
N ASP A 96 -16.79 0.61 8.11
CA ASP A 96 -16.74 0.68 6.64
C ASP A 96 -15.83 1.79 6.14
N GLU A 97 -16.03 2.98 6.70
CA GLU A 97 -15.36 4.19 6.25
C GLU A 97 -13.86 4.11 6.54
N ILE A 98 -13.48 3.44 7.64
CA ILE A 98 -12.08 3.26 8.04
C ILE A 98 -11.43 2.05 7.35
N TYR A 99 -12.14 0.92 7.21
CA TYR A 99 -11.61 -0.35 6.70
C TYR A 99 -12.45 -0.91 5.52
N PRO A 100 -12.47 -0.23 4.37
CA PRO A 100 -13.35 -0.59 3.25
C PRO A 100 -12.90 -1.81 2.43
N ASP A 101 -11.74 -2.37 2.74
CA ASP A 101 -11.05 -3.35 1.91
C ASP A 101 -11.45 -4.80 2.22
N GLY A 102 -12.19 -5.05 3.31
CA GLY A 102 -12.54 -6.40 3.76
C GLY A 102 -11.54 -7.02 4.73
N SER A 103 -10.52 -6.26 5.16
CA SER A 103 -9.59 -6.69 6.20
C SER A 103 -10.24 -6.84 7.58
N ARG A 104 -11.40 -6.20 7.80
CA ARG A 104 -12.25 -6.31 9.00
C ARG A 104 -13.65 -6.74 8.56
N LEU A 105 -14.22 -7.72 9.25
CA LEU A 105 -15.50 -8.34 8.93
C LEU A 105 -16.48 -8.23 10.09
N ILE A 106 -17.76 -8.02 9.78
CA ILE A 106 -18.85 -7.95 10.74
C ILE A 106 -19.96 -8.91 10.29
N ARG A 107 -20.46 -9.75 11.20
CA ARG A 107 -21.72 -10.49 11.05
C ARG A 107 -22.74 -10.01 12.07
N PHE A 108 -24.01 -10.13 11.71
CA PHE A 108 -25.13 -9.80 12.60
C PHE A 108 -25.93 -11.05 12.94
N VAL A 109 -26.23 -11.18 14.23
CA VAL A 109 -27.08 -12.24 14.80
C VAL A 109 -28.24 -11.57 15.50
N ILE A 110 -29.45 -12.03 15.20
CA ILE A 110 -30.65 -11.69 15.95
C ILE A 110 -30.96 -12.84 16.90
N SER A 111 -31.23 -12.52 18.17
CA SER A 111 -31.49 -13.49 19.22
C SER A 111 -32.89 -13.29 19.81
N ASP A 112 -33.78 -14.24 19.56
CA ASP A 112 -35.13 -14.30 20.12
C ASP A 112 -35.37 -15.68 20.78
N PHE A 113 -36.44 -16.39 20.40
CA PHE A 113 -36.66 -17.80 20.76
C PHE A 113 -35.65 -18.73 20.07
N VAL A 114 -35.16 -18.30 18.90
CA VAL A 114 -34.07 -18.93 18.14
C VAL A 114 -33.06 -17.84 17.80
N ALA A 115 -31.82 -18.22 17.50
CA ALA A 115 -30.86 -17.29 16.95
C ALA A 115 -30.73 -17.46 15.44
N ARG A 116 -30.53 -16.35 14.73
CA ARG A 116 -30.46 -16.32 13.26
C ARG A 116 -29.42 -15.32 12.78
N PHE A 117 -28.61 -15.73 11.82
CA PHE A 117 -27.72 -14.82 11.11
C PHE A 117 -28.51 -13.99 10.10
N LEU A 118 -28.16 -12.71 9.97
CA LEU A 118 -28.60 -11.90 8.84
C LEU A 118 -27.77 -12.17 7.57
N ALA A 119 -26.54 -12.68 7.73
CA ALA A 119 -25.68 -13.12 6.64
C ALA A 119 -25.05 -14.48 7.00
N PRO A 120 -25.18 -15.52 6.14
CA PRO A 120 -24.90 -16.91 6.51
C PRO A 120 -23.40 -17.22 6.67
N SER A 121 -22.49 -16.45 6.06
CA SER A 121 -21.06 -16.74 6.04
C SER A 121 -20.20 -15.47 6.09
N TRP A 122 -18.87 -15.65 6.25
CA TRP A 122 -17.91 -14.55 6.34
C TRP A 122 -17.71 -14.09 4.90
N GLY A 123 -18.29 -12.93 4.58
CA GLY A 123 -18.07 -12.30 3.28
C GLY A 123 -16.62 -11.85 3.10
N ASN A 124 -16.31 -11.45 1.87
CA ASN A 124 -15.04 -10.81 1.52
C ASN A 124 -15.04 -9.30 1.81
N LYS A 125 -16.22 -8.75 2.11
CA LYS A 125 -16.48 -7.36 2.48
C LYS A 125 -17.61 -7.34 3.50
N LEU A 126 -17.80 -6.19 4.11
CA LEU A 126 -18.96 -5.92 4.96
C LEU A 126 -20.24 -5.95 4.10
N VAL A 127 -21.34 -6.40 4.69
CA VAL A 127 -22.66 -6.34 4.05
C VAL A 127 -22.98 -4.88 3.74
N GLU A 128 -23.46 -4.62 2.53
CA GLU A 128 -23.83 -3.26 2.10
C GLU A 128 -24.94 -2.72 3.01
N GLN A 129 -24.91 -1.41 3.28
CA GLN A 129 -25.81 -0.81 4.25
C GLN A 129 -27.28 -1.00 3.87
N ASP A 130 -27.63 -0.89 2.59
CA ASP A 130 -29.00 -1.05 2.10
C ASP A 130 -29.51 -2.50 2.25
N GLU A 131 -28.64 -3.49 2.01
CA GLU A 131 -28.97 -4.90 2.21
C GLU A 131 -29.22 -5.18 3.70
N LEU A 132 -28.34 -4.69 4.57
CA LEU A 132 -28.49 -4.84 6.01
C LEU A 132 -29.77 -4.17 6.54
N LEU A 133 -30.08 -2.96 6.06
CA LEU A 133 -31.33 -2.25 6.39
C LEU A 133 -32.56 -3.04 5.94
N SER A 134 -32.52 -3.63 4.74
CA SER A 134 -33.59 -4.48 4.23
C SER A 134 -33.80 -5.71 5.12
N SER A 135 -32.72 -6.39 5.51
CA SER A 135 -32.79 -7.55 6.41
C SER A 135 -33.34 -7.19 7.79
N LEU A 136 -32.87 -6.09 8.40
CA LEU A 136 -33.37 -5.62 9.70
C LEU A 136 -34.84 -5.20 9.64
N SER A 137 -35.24 -4.54 8.55
CA SER A 137 -36.64 -4.16 8.29
C SER A 137 -37.54 -5.40 8.19
N ALA A 138 -37.08 -6.44 7.48
CA ALA A 138 -37.81 -7.71 7.35
C ALA A 138 -37.99 -8.43 8.70
N CYS A 139 -37.12 -8.19 9.67
CA CYS A 139 -37.24 -8.75 11.02
C CYS A 139 -38.32 -8.05 11.87
N GLY A 140 -38.60 -6.77 11.59
CA GLY A 140 -39.56 -5.97 12.33
C GLY A 140 -39.17 -5.73 13.80
N VAL A 141 -40.04 -5.04 14.54
CA VAL A 141 -39.93 -4.86 15.99
C VAL A 141 -40.33 -6.19 16.67
N PRO A 142 -39.71 -6.58 17.81
CA PRO A 142 -40.11 -7.75 18.57
C PRO A 142 -41.60 -7.73 18.93
N ASP A 143 -42.22 -8.91 19.02
CA ASP A 143 -43.60 -9.03 19.49
C ASP A 143 -43.64 -8.89 21.02
N ALA A 144 -44.21 -7.78 21.51
CA ALA A 144 -44.37 -7.50 22.93
C ALA A 144 -45.24 -8.54 23.67
N LYS A 145 -46.04 -9.34 22.95
CA LYS A 145 -46.94 -10.36 23.52
C LYS A 145 -46.33 -11.77 23.53
N ALA A 146 -45.19 -11.97 22.89
CA ALA A 146 -44.54 -13.28 22.87
C ALA A 146 -44.02 -13.67 24.26
N ASP A 147 -43.84 -14.97 24.48
CA ASP A 147 -43.41 -15.50 25.78
C ASP A 147 -41.94 -15.12 26.07
N ALA A 148 -41.74 -14.19 27.00
CA ALA A 148 -40.41 -13.72 27.39
C ALA A 148 -39.53 -14.83 28.00
N ALA A 149 -40.12 -15.88 28.60
CA ALA A 149 -39.36 -16.99 29.16
C ALA A 149 -38.74 -17.89 28.08
N SER A 150 -39.31 -17.88 26.88
CA SER A 150 -38.82 -18.65 25.73
C SER A 150 -37.71 -17.95 24.93
N SER A 151 -37.49 -16.66 25.17
CA SER A 151 -36.50 -15.85 24.45
C SER A 151 -35.25 -15.63 25.30
N SER A 152 -34.08 -15.77 24.70
CA SER A 152 -32.82 -15.53 25.42
C SER A 152 -31.72 -15.01 24.51
N ILE A 153 -30.97 -14.03 25.00
CA ILE A 153 -29.75 -13.53 24.33
C ILE A 153 -28.66 -14.60 24.22
N ILE A 154 -28.71 -15.62 25.08
CA ILE A 154 -27.76 -16.72 25.14
C ILE A 154 -27.73 -17.51 23.83
N ASN A 155 -28.88 -17.69 23.17
CA ASN A 155 -28.97 -18.37 21.88
C ASN A 155 -28.09 -17.69 20.82
N GLY A 156 -28.18 -16.35 20.73
CA GLY A 156 -27.41 -15.54 19.80
C GLY A 156 -25.92 -15.51 20.14
N ILE A 157 -25.60 -15.53 21.43
CA ILE A 157 -24.22 -15.63 21.91
C ILE A 157 -23.60 -16.97 21.53
N SER A 158 -24.31 -18.10 21.69
CA SER A 158 -23.81 -19.41 21.26
C SER A 158 -23.54 -19.44 19.76
N MET A 159 -24.45 -18.90 18.94
CA MET A 159 -24.21 -18.77 17.49
C MET A 159 -23.05 -17.84 17.15
N ALA A 160 -22.83 -16.77 17.92
CA ALA A 160 -21.69 -15.89 17.73
C ALA A 160 -20.36 -16.61 18.00
N VAL A 161 -20.29 -17.46 19.03
CA VAL A 161 -19.11 -18.31 19.31
C VAL A 161 -18.88 -19.28 18.14
N GLU A 162 -19.93 -19.89 17.59
CA GLU A 162 -19.82 -20.74 16.41
C GLU A 162 -19.25 -19.98 15.20
N ALA A 163 -19.76 -18.78 14.90
CA ALA A 163 -19.25 -17.97 13.80
C ALA A 163 -17.78 -17.57 13.98
N VAL A 164 -17.32 -17.31 15.20
CA VAL A 164 -15.90 -17.02 15.48
C VAL A 164 -15.02 -18.25 15.18
N SER A 165 -15.55 -19.46 15.31
CA SER A 165 -14.81 -20.68 14.95
C SER A 165 -14.63 -20.89 13.45
N GLU A 166 -15.50 -20.29 12.61
CA GLU A 166 -15.40 -20.36 11.15
C GLU A 166 -14.23 -19.50 10.63
N LEU A 167 -13.48 -20.03 9.67
CA LEU A 167 -12.35 -19.36 9.04
C LEU A 167 -12.82 -18.41 7.94
N SER A 168 -12.31 -17.18 7.98
CA SER A 168 -12.47 -16.22 6.89
C SER A 168 -11.51 -16.51 5.73
N GLU A 169 -11.77 -15.92 4.57
CA GLU A 169 -10.85 -16.00 3.42
C GLU A 169 -9.47 -15.40 3.74
N LEU A 170 -9.41 -14.33 4.54
CA LEU A 170 -8.13 -13.75 4.99
C LEU A 170 -7.33 -14.75 5.84
N GLN A 171 -7.99 -15.46 6.77
CA GLN A 171 -7.35 -16.48 7.60
C GLN A 171 -6.88 -17.67 6.76
N LYS A 172 -7.72 -18.17 5.84
CA LYS A 172 -7.34 -19.26 4.91
C LYS A 172 -6.14 -18.88 4.06
N LYS A 173 -6.10 -17.63 3.59
CA LYS A 173 -4.99 -17.07 2.81
C LYS A 173 -3.72 -16.91 3.65
N HIS A 174 -3.82 -16.43 4.88
CA HIS A 174 -2.69 -16.35 5.81
C HIS A 174 -2.06 -17.74 6.03
N ARG A 175 -2.89 -18.75 6.30
CA ARG A 175 -2.43 -20.15 6.42
C ARG A 175 -1.76 -20.65 5.15
N CYS A 176 -2.33 -20.36 3.98
CA CYS A 176 -1.74 -20.75 2.70
C CYS A 176 -0.33 -20.16 2.51
N ILE A 177 -0.12 -18.90 2.89
CA ILE A 177 1.16 -18.20 2.75
C ILE A 177 2.18 -18.70 3.79
N PHE A 178 1.78 -18.84 5.06
CA PHE A 178 2.72 -19.03 6.17
C PHE A 178 2.79 -20.47 6.70
N GLU A 179 1.69 -21.23 6.71
CA GLU A 179 1.69 -22.61 7.27
C GLU A 179 2.25 -23.64 6.29
N LYS A 180 2.08 -23.45 4.96
CA LYS A 180 2.67 -24.33 3.93
C LYS A 180 4.21 -24.32 3.90
N SER A 181 4.85 -23.38 4.58
CA SER A 181 6.31 -23.28 4.65
C SER A 181 6.97 -24.16 5.72
N ASN A 182 6.18 -24.80 6.60
CA ASN A 182 6.66 -25.52 7.79
C ASN A 182 6.35 -27.03 7.85
N GLU A 183 5.77 -27.62 6.81
CA GLU A 183 5.64 -29.08 6.72
C GLU A 183 6.95 -29.69 6.18
N SER A 184 7.72 -30.34 7.07
CA SER A 184 8.76 -31.28 6.67
C SER A 184 8.13 -32.45 5.89
N PRO A 185 8.63 -32.80 4.69
CA PRO A 185 8.04 -33.87 3.91
C PRO A 185 8.43 -35.22 4.50
N ASN A 186 7.54 -35.82 5.30
CA ASN A 186 7.51 -37.27 5.42
C ASN A 186 6.71 -37.80 4.22
N ALA A 187 7.44 -38.46 3.31
CA ALA A 187 7.02 -39.31 2.18
C ALA A 187 5.53 -39.27 1.82
N SER A 188 5.08 -38.75 0.66
CA SER A 188 5.51 -39.11 -0.70
C SER A 188 4.95 -38.13 -1.73
N GLY A 189 5.72 -37.77 -2.75
CA GLY A 189 5.24 -37.10 -3.97
C GLY A 189 5.65 -35.63 -4.08
N GLY A 190 6.46 -35.33 -5.12
CA GLY A 190 7.25 -34.11 -5.23
C GLY A 190 6.49 -32.77 -5.27
N SER A 191 7.06 -31.78 -4.59
CA SER A 191 7.22 -30.42 -5.09
C SER A 191 8.30 -29.68 -4.30
N ILE A 192 8.97 -28.74 -4.96
CA ILE A 192 10.26 -28.15 -4.60
C ILE A 192 10.04 -26.86 -3.79
N LEU A 193 10.62 -26.76 -2.60
CA LEU A 193 10.86 -25.49 -1.89
C LEU A 193 12.37 -25.28 -1.65
N PRO A 194 12.89 -24.03 -1.81
CA PRO A 194 14.31 -23.74 -1.67
C PRO A 194 14.68 -23.35 -0.23
N ILE A 195 15.71 -24.02 0.29
CA ILE A 195 16.33 -23.75 1.60
C ILE A 195 17.28 -22.54 1.48
N ILE A 196 17.05 -21.50 2.29
CA ILE A 196 17.98 -20.38 2.49
C ILE A 196 18.75 -20.61 3.81
N ARG A 197 20.07 -20.83 3.75
CA ARG A 197 20.94 -20.90 4.93
C ARG A 197 21.53 -19.53 5.29
N ARG A 198 21.51 -19.26 6.59
CA ARG A 198 22.08 -18.11 7.32
C ARG A 198 23.59 -17.98 7.15
N GLY A 199 24.05 -16.73 7.26
CA GLY A 199 25.42 -16.30 7.00
C GLY A 199 26.43 -16.62 8.10
N ALA A 200 27.71 -16.57 7.70
CA ALA A 200 28.85 -16.58 8.60
C ALA A 200 29.69 -15.31 8.41
N SER A 201 30.04 -14.72 9.55
CA SER A 201 31.00 -13.62 9.75
C SER A 201 32.42 -14.06 9.38
N LEU A 202 33.25 -13.21 8.74
CA LEU A 202 34.61 -12.88 9.22
C LEU A 202 35.39 -11.90 8.31
N ARG A 203 36.44 -11.36 8.93
CA ARG A 203 37.27 -10.18 8.69
C ARG A 203 38.24 -10.23 7.48
N SER A 204 38.40 -9.06 6.85
CA SER A 204 39.65 -8.28 6.57
C SER A 204 40.73 -8.76 5.57
N LYS A 205 41.28 -7.74 4.85
CA LYS A 205 42.54 -7.64 4.07
C LYS A 205 42.61 -8.50 2.78
N THR A 206 43.05 -8.03 1.60
CA THR A 206 44.22 -7.19 1.26
C THR A 206 44.08 -6.41 -0.07
N ASN A 207 44.97 -5.41 -0.18
CA ASN A 207 45.29 -4.45 -1.25
C ASN A 207 45.64 -4.99 -2.66
N GLY A 208 45.58 -4.06 -3.64
CA GLY A 208 46.25 -4.06 -4.96
C GLY A 208 45.35 -4.50 -6.11
N VAL A 209 45.12 -3.78 -7.22
CA VAL A 209 45.82 -2.70 -7.90
C VAL A 209 44.79 -1.93 -8.74
N VAL A 210 44.73 -0.59 -8.63
CA VAL A 210 43.98 0.28 -9.56
C VAL A 210 44.86 1.46 -9.94
N GLU A 211 45.25 1.48 -11.20
CA GLU A 211 45.67 2.62 -12.01
C GLU A 211 45.07 2.31 -13.40
N LYS A 212 44.22 3.10 -14.06
CA LYS A 212 44.12 4.55 -14.23
C LYS A 212 42.69 4.95 -14.63
N LEU A 213 42.19 6.05 -14.06
CA LEU A 213 41.53 7.18 -14.74
C LEU A 213 41.03 8.16 -13.67
N LYS A 214 41.75 9.28 -13.54
CA LYS A 214 41.54 10.32 -12.52
C LYS A 214 40.41 11.26 -12.92
N VAL A 215 39.41 11.39 -12.05
CA VAL A 215 38.92 12.69 -11.56
C VAL A 215 39.04 12.58 -10.04
N GLU A 216 39.97 13.31 -9.43
CA GLU A 216 40.31 13.17 -8.01
C GLU A 216 39.19 13.71 -7.10
N PRO A 217 38.60 12.87 -6.22
CA PRO A 217 37.90 13.33 -5.03
C PRO A 217 38.91 13.55 -3.90
N THR A 218 38.79 14.65 -3.15
CA THR A 218 39.65 14.98 -2.00
C THR A 218 39.61 13.88 -0.92
N ALA A 219 40.67 13.76 -0.11
CA ALA A 219 40.82 12.72 0.92
C ALA A 219 39.64 12.68 1.92
N GLU A 220 39.08 13.85 2.26
CA GLU A 220 37.89 14.00 3.11
C GLU A 220 36.61 13.44 2.46
N SER A 221 36.52 13.45 1.12
CA SER A 221 35.38 12.92 0.36
C SER A 221 35.34 11.39 0.34
N LYS A 222 36.49 10.71 0.46
CA LYS A 222 36.56 9.24 0.54
C LYS A 222 36.23 8.76 1.94
N ASP A 223 36.72 9.46 2.96
CA ASP A 223 36.46 9.09 4.35
C ASP A 223 34.97 9.28 4.68
N PHE A 224 34.38 10.41 4.31
CA PHE A 224 32.95 10.69 4.50
C PHE A 224 32.01 9.68 3.82
N ARG A 225 32.34 9.20 2.60
CA ARG A 225 31.56 8.16 1.93
C ARG A 225 31.63 6.83 2.68
N ASN A 226 32.77 6.47 3.24
CA ASN A 226 32.95 5.24 4.00
C ASN A 226 32.28 5.31 5.39
N THR A 227 32.29 6.45 6.07
CA THR A 227 31.57 6.66 7.34
C THR A 227 30.05 6.69 7.15
N ARG A 228 29.57 7.31 6.06
CA ARG A 228 28.14 7.33 5.70
C ARG A 228 27.63 5.96 5.26
N PHE A 229 28.37 5.25 4.41
CA PHE A 229 27.99 3.89 4.01
C PHE A 229 28.05 2.92 5.17
N SER A 230 28.97 3.07 6.13
CA SER A 230 29.02 2.21 7.31
C SER A 230 27.90 2.53 8.32
N HIS A 231 27.52 3.80 8.47
CA HIS A 231 26.38 4.19 9.29
C HIS A 231 25.03 3.77 8.67
N MET A 232 24.81 4.01 7.37
CA MET A 232 23.63 3.52 6.64
C MET A 232 23.58 1.99 6.54
N LYS A 233 24.72 1.30 6.33
CA LYS A 233 24.80 -0.18 6.38
C LYS A 233 24.61 -0.74 7.79
N ARG A 234 24.81 0.04 8.85
CA ARG A 234 24.44 -0.39 10.21
C ARG A 234 22.96 -0.15 10.47
N VAL A 235 22.42 1.01 10.08
CA VAL A 235 21.06 1.45 10.46
C VAL A 235 19.97 0.86 9.56
N LEU A 236 20.15 0.85 8.24
CA LEU A 236 19.11 0.36 7.30
C LEU A 236 18.92 -1.16 7.40
N PRO A 237 20.01 -1.96 7.47
CA PRO A 237 19.89 -3.37 7.79
C PRO A 237 19.55 -3.62 9.25
N HIS A 238 19.83 -2.76 10.25
CA HIS A 238 19.26 -2.99 11.59
C HIS A 238 17.76 -2.74 11.64
N ALA A 239 17.25 -1.72 10.94
CA ALA A 239 15.83 -1.45 10.86
C ALA A 239 15.10 -2.58 10.11
N MET A 240 15.59 -2.97 8.93
CA MET A 240 15.07 -4.12 8.19
C MET A 240 15.33 -5.47 8.89
N ARG A 241 16.49 -5.69 9.51
CA ARG A 241 16.77 -6.93 10.27
C ARG A 241 15.96 -6.96 11.56
N SER A 242 15.55 -5.83 12.14
CA SER A 242 14.53 -5.82 13.20
C SER A 242 13.13 -6.12 12.65
N TRP A 243 12.83 -5.73 11.40
CA TRP A 243 11.61 -6.15 10.69
C TRP A 243 11.61 -7.66 10.35
N PHE A 244 12.79 -8.26 10.14
CA PHE A 244 12.96 -9.66 9.73
C PHE A 244 13.52 -10.58 10.83
N SER A 245 13.84 -10.09 12.03
CA SER A 245 14.45 -10.91 13.10
C SER A 245 14.04 -10.43 14.49
N THR A 246 13.14 -11.20 15.09
CA THR A 246 13.06 -11.70 16.48
C THR A 246 11.74 -12.47 16.50
N ASP A 247 11.66 -13.79 16.68
CA ASP A 247 12.29 -14.62 17.71
C ASP A 247 12.53 -16.03 17.13
N GLU A 248 13.74 -16.59 17.27
CA GLU A 248 13.93 -18.04 17.09
C GLU A 248 13.59 -18.73 18.42
N GLY A 249 12.29 -18.82 18.67
CA GLY A 249 11.72 -19.75 19.62
C GLY A 249 10.85 -20.73 18.85
N GLU A 250 11.31 -21.97 18.71
CA GLU A 250 10.51 -23.11 18.26
C GLU A 250 9.23 -23.21 19.10
N VAL A 251 8.07 -22.94 18.49
CA VAL A 251 6.84 -23.68 18.77
C VAL A 251 5.99 -23.68 17.49
N LYS A 252 5.57 -24.86 17.02
CA LYS A 252 4.38 -25.04 16.18
C LYS A 252 3.18 -24.39 16.88
N LYS A 253 2.95 -23.09 16.72
CA LYS A 253 1.69 -22.46 17.11
C LYS A 253 0.87 -22.27 15.84
N SER A 254 -0.19 -23.07 15.72
CA SER A 254 -1.29 -22.80 14.79
C SER A 254 -1.65 -21.31 14.87
N THR A 255 -1.89 -20.67 13.72
CA THR A 255 -2.29 -19.26 13.68
C THR A 255 -3.48 -19.05 14.61
N PRO A 256 -3.41 -18.14 15.60
CA PRO A 256 -4.47 -17.99 16.58
C PRO A 256 -5.76 -17.55 15.89
N ASN A 257 -6.87 -18.25 16.17
CA ASN A 257 -8.18 -17.86 15.69
C ASN A 257 -8.86 -16.99 16.75
N MET A 258 -8.85 -15.67 16.54
CA MET A 258 -9.45 -14.70 17.46
C MET A 258 -10.71 -14.07 16.84
N GLY A 259 -11.57 -13.52 17.69
CA GLY A 259 -12.73 -12.73 17.26
C GLY A 259 -13.31 -11.93 18.41
N SER A 260 -14.36 -11.18 18.11
CA SER A 260 -15.05 -10.34 19.09
C SER A 260 -16.56 -10.47 18.96
N ILE A 261 -17.26 -10.39 20.09
CA ILE A 261 -18.71 -10.47 20.18
C ILE A 261 -19.19 -9.17 20.82
N VAL A 262 -20.06 -8.43 20.13
CA VAL A 262 -20.67 -7.19 20.65
C VAL A 262 -22.16 -7.46 20.85
N VAL A 263 -22.62 -7.44 22.10
CA VAL A 263 -23.99 -7.78 22.48
C VAL A 263 -24.75 -6.53 22.87
N PHE A 264 -25.88 -6.27 22.21
CA PHE A 264 -26.85 -5.25 22.59
C PHE A 264 -28.03 -5.94 23.28
N THR A 265 -28.15 -5.78 24.59
CA THR A 265 -29.20 -6.39 25.44
C THR A 265 -29.47 -5.50 26.66
N THR A 266 -30.32 -5.94 27.58
CA THR A 266 -30.60 -5.24 28.84
C THR A 266 -30.10 -6.10 29.99
N ILE A 267 -29.24 -5.54 30.84
CA ILE A 267 -28.68 -6.22 32.01
C ILE A 267 -28.98 -5.42 33.26
N ASN A 268 -29.68 -6.06 34.21
CA ASN A 268 -30.14 -5.42 35.43
C ASN A 268 -29.21 -5.64 36.62
N SER A 269 -28.35 -6.67 36.57
CA SER A 269 -27.47 -7.04 37.68
C SER A 269 -26.08 -7.48 37.24
N ASP A 270 -25.12 -7.49 38.16
CA ASP A 270 -23.76 -7.99 37.88
C ASP A 270 -23.73 -9.54 37.86
N GLU A 271 -24.71 -10.20 38.47
CA GLU A 271 -24.92 -11.63 38.39
C GLU A 271 -25.27 -12.06 36.96
N GLU A 272 -26.13 -11.30 36.26
CA GLU A 272 -26.47 -11.54 34.85
C GLU A 272 -25.23 -11.42 33.94
N VAL A 273 -24.38 -10.42 34.17
CA VAL A 273 -23.09 -10.29 33.47
C VAL A 273 -22.24 -11.54 33.71
N SER A 274 -22.15 -11.99 34.96
CA SER A 274 -21.35 -13.15 35.35
C SER A 274 -21.87 -14.45 34.70
N MET A 275 -23.19 -14.59 34.57
CA MET A 275 -23.83 -15.70 33.85
C MET A 275 -23.49 -15.68 32.37
N ILE A 276 -23.57 -14.52 31.70
CA ILE A 276 -23.20 -14.38 30.29
C ILE A 276 -21.73 -14.73 30.08
N VAL A 277 -20.83 -14.19 30.90
CA VAL A 277 -19.38 -14.43 30.81
C VAL A 277 -19.06 -15.91 31.02
N LYS A 278 -19.69 -16.56 32.00
CA LYS A 278 -19.55 -17.99 32.26
C LYS A 278 -20.03 -18.81 31.07
N HIS A 279 -21.21 -18.50 30.53
CA HIS A 279 -21.77 -19.18 29.37
C HIS A 279 -20.85 -19.10 28.15
N VAL A 280 -20.35 -17.91 27.81
CA VAL A 280 -19.41 -17.72 26.69
C VAL A 280 -18.15 -18.57 26.89
N SER A 281 -17.61 -18.60 28.11
CA SER A 281 -16.42 -19.40 28.41
C SER A 281 -16.66 -20.91 28.24
N GLU A 282 -17.82 -21.40 28.68
CA GLU A 282 -18.20 -22.81 28.53
C GLU A 282 -18.45 -23.16 27.07
N GLU A 283 -19.13 -22.29 26.33
CA GLU A 283 -19.40 -22.48 24.90
C GLU A 283 -18.11 -22.51 24.06
N ILE A 284 -17.16 -21.60 24.31
CA ILE A 284 -15.85 -21.62 23.62
C ILE A 284 -15.14 -22.96 23.89
N THR A 285 -15.18 -23.44 25.13
CA THR A 285 -14.55 -24.71 25.52
C THR A 285 -15.21 -25.89 24.82
N ASN A 286 -16.54 -25.94 24.77
CA ASN A 286 -17.30 -26.99 24.11
C ASN A 286 -17.07 -26.96 22.59
N ARG A 287 -17.13 -25.77 21.98
CA ARG A 287 -16.88 -25.58 20.55
C ARG A 287 -15.49 -26.03 20.14
N ASN A 288 -14.46 -25.70 20.94
CA ASN A 288 -13.10 -26.15 20.70
C ASN A 288 -12.95 -27.67 20.77
N LYS A 289 -13.64 -28.35 21.71
CA LYS A 289 -13.67 -29.82 21.76
C LYS A 289 -14.32 -30.42 20.52
N ILE A 290 -15.44 -29.86 20.06
CA ILE A 290 -16.12 -30.30 18.83
C ILE A 290 -15.17 -30.18 17.63
N ILE A 291 -14.49 -29.04 17.48
CA ILE A 291 -13.55 -28.82 16.36
C ILE A 291 -12.38 -29.78 16.41
N SER A 292 -11.85 -30.06 17.61
CA SER A 292 -10.77 -31.05 17.76
C SER A 292 -11.20 -32.47 17.37
N ALA A 293 -12.50 -32.79 17.47
CA ALA A 293 -13.06 -34.07 17.05
C ALA A 293 -13.37 -34.14 15.54
N LEU A 294 -13.58 -32.99 14.87
CA LEU A 294 -13.88 -32.86 13.44
C LEU A 294 -12.63 -33.00 12.53
N ASP A 295 -11.55 -33.60 13.04
CA ASP A 295 -10.21 -33.70 12.44
C ASP A 295 -10.19 -33.63 10.89
N GLY A 296 -9.81 -32.47 10.34
CA GLY A 296 -9.63 -32.27 8.89
C GLY A 296 -10.54 -31.25 8.19
N ASP A 297 -11.57 -30.68 8.83
CA ASP A 297 -12.36 -29.61 8.18
C ASP A 297 -11.57 -28.29 8.07
N LYS A 298 -11.22 -27.93 6.83
CA LYS A 298 -10.45 -26.72 6.50
C LYS A 298 -11.22 -25.41 6.71
N ASN A 299 -12.50 -25.47 7.09
CA ASN A 299 -13.34 -24.30 7.29
C ASN A 299 -13.42 -23.85 8.76
N PHE A 300 -12.97 -24.67 9.72
CA PHE A 300 -13.07 -24.33 11.14
C PHE A 300 -11.70 -24.33 11.82
N ALA A 301 -11.62 -23.61 12.94
CA ALA A 301 -10.42 -23.56 13.77
C ALA A 301 -10.74 -23.29 15.24
N SER A 302 -9.99 -23.94 16.13
CA SER A 302 -10.12 -23.72 17.57
C SER A 302 -9.92 -22.25 17.92
N ILE A 303 -10.90 -21.70 18.64
CA ILE A 303 -10.94 -20.33 19.11
C ILE A 303 -9.86 -20.14 20.17
N SER A 304 -8.94 -19.23 19.90
CA SER A 304 -7.84 -18.89 20.78
C SER A 304 -8.26 -17.83 21.82
N HIS A 305 -8.95 -16.78 21.39
CA HIS A 305 -9.40 -15.71 22.26
C HIS A 305 -10.64 -14.99 21.70
N VAL A 306 -11.55 -14.60 22.58
CA VAL A 306 -12.74 -13.79 22.30
C VAL A 306 -12.74 -12.55 23.18
N GLN A 307 -12.99 -11.39 22.57
CA GLN A 307 -13.32 -10.16 23.29
C GLN A 307 -14.83 -9.95 23.28
N LEU A 308 -15.45 -9.93 24.46
CA LEU A 308 -16.89 -9.75 24.63
C LEU A 308 -17.18 -8.31 25.07
N TYR A 309 -17.92 -7.56 24.26
CA TYR A 309 -18.41 -6.23 24.60
C TYR A 309 -19.92 -6.32 24.84
N VAL A 310 -20.38 -5.93 26.02
CA VAL A 310 -21.80 -5.93 26.36
C VAL A 310 -22.27 -4.49 26.53
N VAL A 311 -23.15 -4.06 25.63
CA VAL A 311 -23.81 -2.75 25.66
C VAL A 311 -25.20 -2.97 26.25
N SER A 312 -25.36 -2.60 27.53
CA SER A 312 -26.63 -2.68 28.25
C SER A 312 -27.46 -1.43 28.01
N LEU A 313 -28.62 -1.60 27.37
CA LEU A 313 -29.56 -0.53 27.05
C LEU A 313 -30.67 -0.46 28.08
N HIS A 314 -30.91 0.73 28.62
CA HIS A 314 -31.99 0.97 29.57
C HIS A 314 -32.92 2.10 29.10
N PRO A 315 -34.23 2.04 29.37
CA PRO A 315 -35.13 3.16 29.08
C PRO A 315 -34.69 4.44 29.79
N VAL A 316 -34.89 5.59 29.15
CA VAL A 316 -34.54 6.90 29.69
C VAL A 316 -35.25 7.12 31.03
N GLY A 317 -34.48 7.54 32.05
CA GLY A 317 -34.95 7.83 33.39
C GLY A 317 -35.03 6.62 34.33
N SER A 318 -34.63 5.42 33.88
CA SER A 318 -34.60 4.21 34.72
C SER A 318 -33.37 4.11 35.63
N MET A 319 -32.27 4.83 35.32
CA MET A 319 -30.98 4.72 36.00
C MET A 319 -30.80 5.71 37.18
N LYS A 320 -31.88 6.28 37.72
CA LYS A 320 -31.87 7.47 38.60
C LYS A 320 -31.18 7.34 39.98
N ASN A 321 -30.83 6.14 40.45
CA ASN A 321 -30.26 5.92 41.79
C ASN A 321 -28.87 5.27 41.82
N ASP A 322 -28.31 4.87 40.67
CA ASP A 322 -26.99 4.25 40.62
C ASP A 322 -25.93 5.32 40.35
N THR A 323 -25.18 5.71 41.37
CA THR A 323 -23.95 6.51 41.19
C THR A 323 -22.87 5.77 40.39
N ALA A 324 -23.05 4.47 40.15
CA ALA A 324 -22.26 3.62 39.26
C ALA A 324 -22.86 3.46 37.83
N ALA A 325 -24.02 4.07 37.53
CA ALA A 325 -24.84 3.86 36.33
C ALA A 325 -24.16 4.19 35.00
N SER A 326 -23.12 5.03 34.99
CA SER A 326 -22.38 5.40 33.78
C SER A 326 -20.95 4.86 33.76
N SER A 327 -20.63 3.87 34.61
CA SER A 327 -19.29 3.29 34.67
C SER A 327 -19.09 2.26 33.55
N ARG A 328 -18.33 2.65 32.53
CA ARG A 328 -17.73 1.72 31.57
C ARG A 328 -16.68 0.88 32.32
N ARG A 329 -16.82 -0.44 32.32
CA ARG A 329 -15.76 -1.34 32.75
C ARG A 329 -14.78 -1.52 31.58
N PRO A 330 -13.48 -1.21 31.74
CA PRO A 330 -12.51 -1.46 30.67
C PRO A 330 -12.41 -2.96 30.38
N LEU A 331 -11.98 -3.31 29.17
CA LEU A 331 -11.82 -4.71 28.77
C LEU A 331 -10.91 -5.45 29.75
N THR A 332 -11.49 -6.40 30.48
CA THR A 332 -10.83 -7.14 31.56
C THR A 332 -10.70 -8.61 31.18
N LYS A 333 -9.51 -9.18 31.33
CA LYS A 333 -9.24 -10.58 31.03
C LYS A 333 -9.82 -11.48 32.13
N VAL A 334 -10.68 -12.42 31.74
CA VAL A 334 -11.29 -13.41 32.65
C VAL A 334 -10.42 -14.66 32.72
N ASN A 335 -10.08 -15.20 31.54
CA ASN A 335 -9.26 -16.39 31.40
C ASN A 335 -8.43 -16.32 30.10
N GLU A 336 -7.79 -17.41 29.68
CA GLU A 336 -6.99 -17.43 28.45
C GLU A 336 -7.81 -17.18 27.18
N HIS A 337 -9.07 -17.59 27.17
CA HIS A 337 -9.94 -17.56 25.99
C HIS A 337 -10.92 -16.37 25.96
N LEU A 338 -11.14 -15.69 27.08
CA LEU A 338 -12.17 -14.65 27.18
C LEU A 338 -11.68 -13.41 27.93
N SER A 339 -11.88 -12.26 27.30
CA SER A 339 -11.88 -10.94 27.94
C SER A 339 -13.24 -10.30 27.74
N TYR A 340 -13.69 -9.47 28.68
CA TYR A 340 -14.99 -8.82 28.56
C TYR A 340 -15.00 -7.36 29.04
N SER A 341 -15.91 -6.58 28.49
CA SER A 341 -16.17 -5.18 28.78
C SER A 341 -17.67 -4.99 28.86
N VAL A 342 -18.15 -4.23 29.84
CA VAL A 342 -19.57 -3.92 29.99
C VAL A 342 -19.73 -2.42 30.08
N VAL A 343 -20.66 -1.90 29.28
CA VAL A 343 -21.06 -0.50 29.31
C VAL A 343 -22.57 -0.43 29.44
N ARG A 344 -23.04 0.42 30.36
CA ARG A 344 -24.46 0.67 30.57
C ARG A 344 -24.80 2.07 30.07
N SER A 345 -25.88 2.18 29.31
CA SER A 345 -26.35 3.46 28.78
C SER A 345 -27.86 3.53 28.77
N GLU A 346 -28.38 4.73 29.03
CA GLU A 346 -29.76 5.04 28.66
C GLU A 346 -29.89 5.08 27.14
N ALA A 347 -31.04 4.67 26.63
CA ALA A 347 -31.38 4.67 25.21
C ALA A 347 -31.79 6.07 24.72
N ASN A 348 -30.96 7.07 25.00
CA ASN A 348 -31.11 8.46 24.55
C ASN A 348 -30.01 8.83 23.53
N GLU A 349 -29.87 10.12 23.22
CA GLU A 349 -28.87 10.62 22.26
C GLU A 349 -27.42 10.29 22.66
N ALA A 350 -27.12 10.08 23.95
CA ALA A 350 -25.79 9.73 24.43
C ALA A 350 -25.38 8.28 24.09
N LEU A 351 -26.33 7.42 23.71
CA LEU A 351 -26.07 6.03 23.36
C LEU A 351 -25.07 5.90 22.19
N ALA A 352 -25.20 6.75 21.17
CA ALA A 352 -24.28 6.75 20.02
C ALA A 352 -22.83 6.96 20.47
N SER A 353 -22.61 7.89 21.38
CA SER A 353 -21.28 8.20 21.91
C SER A 353 -20.72 7.09 22.81
N VAL A 354 -21.58 6.35 23.50
CA VAL A 354 -21.18 5.14 24.23
C VAL A 354 -20.69 4.07 23.26
N VAL A 355 -21.42 3.86 22.16
CA VAL A 355 -21.06 2.93 21.08
C VAL A 355 -19.77 3.35 20.41
N HIS A 356 -19.56 4.63 20.14
CA HIS A 356 -18.28 5.18 19.65
C HIS A 356 -17.14 4.76 20.58
N GLY A 357 -17.31 4.89 21.89
CA GLY A 357 -16.33 4.45 22.87
C GLY A 357 -15.95 2.97 22.70
N VAL A 358 -16.93 2.08 22.48
CA VAL A 358 -16.70 0.64 22.23
C VAL A 358 -15.95 0.43 20.92
N VAL A 359 -16.38 1.07 19.83
CA VAL A 359 -15.73 0.99 18.50
C VAL A 359 -14.28 1.45 18.57
N LEU A 360 -14.01 2.56 19.27
CA LEU A 360 -12.67 3.13 19.42
C LEU A 360 -11.72 2.20 20.18
N GLU A 361 -12.20 1.51 21.23
CA GLU A 361 -11.39 0.53 21.99
C GLU A 361 -11.17 -0.75 21.18
N HIS A 362 -12.22 -1.27 20.53
CA HIS A 362 -12.18 -2.54 19.80
C HIS A 362 -11.24 -2.51 18.59
N TYR A 363 -11.32 -1.45 17.77
CA TYR A 363 -10.52 -1.32 16.54
C TYR A 363 -9.25 -0.48 16.68
N ASP A 364 -8.84 -0.18 17.92
CA ASP A 364 -7.71 0.71 18.24
C ASP A 364 -7.72 2.02 17.41
N LEU A 365 -8.86 2.71 17.48
CA LEU A 365 -9.05 3.99 16.81
C LEU A 365 -8.80 5.15 17.79
N ALA A 366 -8.51 6.32 17.24
CA ALA A 366 -8.41 7.57 17.97
C ALA A 366 -9.43 8.59 17.44
N SER A 367 -9.78 9.54 18.30
CA SER A 367 -10.61 10.69 17.96
C SER A 367 -9.75 11.95 17.80
N THR A 368 -10.02 12.73 16.75
CA THR A 368 -9.50 14.08 16.56
C THR A 368 -10.66 15.04 16.43
N THR A 369 -10.65 16.11 17.22
CA THR A 369 -11.59 17.22 17.09
C THR A 369 -10.93 18.35 16.32
N VAL A 370 -11.40 18.60 15.10
CA VAL A 370 -10.99 19.71 14.26
C VAL A 370 -11.69 20.97 14.75
N THR A 371 -10.93 21.92 15.29
CA THR A 371 -11.47 23.15 15.87
C THR A 371 -11.31 24.36 14.94
N SER A 372 -11.91 25.49 15.31
CA SER A 372 -11.72 26.78 14.63
C SER A 372 -12.10 26.76 13.14
N ILE A 373 -13.11 25.96 12.77
CA ILE A 373 -13.59 25.85 11.38
C ILE A 373 -14.36 27.13 11.02
N PRO A 374 -13.92 27.90 10.01
CA PRO A 374 -14.56 29.16 9.64
C PRO A 374 -15.84 28.90 8.82
N MET A 375 -17.00 29.35 9.30
CA MET A 375 -18.23 29.38 8.51
C MET A 375 -18.68 30.79 8.17
N LYS A 376 -19.22 30.96 6.95
CA LYS A 376 -19.70 32.26 6.43
C LYS A 376 -21.13 32.61 6.83
N GLU A 377 -21.94 31.63 7.21
CA GLU A 377 -23.41 31.77 7.18
C GLU A 377 -24.04 32.25 8.50
N GLU A 378 -23.34 32.13 9.63
CA GLU A 378 -23.83 32.59 10.95
C GLU A 378 -23.19 33.90 11.41
N ALA A 379 -22.45 34.58 10.53
CA ALA A 379 -21.95 35.91 10.80
C ALA A 379 -23.09 36.93 10.75
N GLN A 380 -23.88 37.04 11.83
CA GLN A 380 -24.43 38.35 12.17
C GLN A 380 -23.26 39.33 12.32
N GLN A 381 -23.45 40.56 11.84
CA GLN A 381 -22.43 41.62 11.73
C GLN A 381 -21.35 41.54 12.84
N GLY A 382 -20.19 40.97 12.50
CA GLY A 382 -18.98 41.00 13.35
C GLY A 382 -18.67 39.79 14.23
N GLN A 383 -19.46 38.70 14.24
CA GLN A 383 -19.11 37.48 15.00
C GLN A 383 -19.06 36.25 14.09
N SER A 384 -17.89 35.64 13.92
CA SER A 384 -17.76 34.32 13.29
C SER A 384 -18.04 33.22 14.31
N ALA A 385 -19.06 32.39 14.10
CA ALA A 385 -19.22 31.15 14.84
C ALA A 385 -18.17 30.14 14.36
N ASN A 386 -17.35 29.63 15.29
CA ASN A 386 -16.42 28.54 15.04
C ASN A 386 -17.07 27.24 15.48
N TYR A 387 -17.00 26.21 14.65
CA TYR A 387 -17.48 24.86 15.01
C TYR A 387 -16.32 23.92 15.17
N ASP A 388 -16.60 22.89 15.96
CA ASP A 388 -15.74 21.75 16.15
C ASP A 388 -16.36 20.55 15.43
N VAL A 389 -15.54 19.78 14.71
CA VAL A 389 -15.96 18.54 14.06
C VAL A 389 -15.08 17.41 14.54
N GLU A 390 -15.70 16.36 15.05
CA GLU A 390 -15.01 15.17 15.54
C GLU A 390 -14.91 14.10 14.44
N ILE A 391 -13.71 13.54 14.28
CA ILE A 391 -13.40 12.51 13.30
C ILE A 391 -12.65 11.35 13.97
N PHE A 392 -12.98 10.13 13.57
CA PHE A 392 -12.33 8.89 13.99
C PHE A 392 -11.38 8.41 12.90
N HIS A 393 -10.27 7.79 13.32
CA HIS A 393 -9.26 7.22 12.43
C HIS A 393 -8.41 6.21 13.21
N PRO A 394 -7.59 5.38 12.55
CA PRO A 394 -6.67 4.49 13.27
C PRO A 394 -5.75 5.26 14.21
N ARG A 395 -5.52 4.74 15.43
CA ARG A 395 -4.75 5.44 16.48
C ARG A 395 -3.34 5.82 16.03
N ARG A 396 -2.72 4.99 15.19
CA ARG A 396 -1.37 5.21 14.64
C ARG A 396 -1.19 6.55 13.90
N SER A 397 -2.25 7.23 13.47
CA SER A 397 -2.13 8.61 12.97
C SER A 397 -1.53 9.56 14.02
N HIS A 398 -1.83 9.37 15.30
CA HIS A 398 -1.31 10.20 16.39
C HIS A 398 0.09 9.81 16.87
N ARG A 399 0.68 8.73 16.35
CA ARG A 399 1.97 8.21 16.80
C ARG A 399 3.07 9.27 16.88
N LEU A 400 3.21 10.09 15.83
CA LEU A 400 4.23 11.16 15.82
C LEU A 400 3.94 12.28 16.83
N LEU A 401 2.67 12.55 17.15
CA LEU A 401 2.32 13.49 18.20
C LEU A 401 2.73 12.94 19.58
N GLU A 402 2.50 11.65 19.82
CA GLU A 402 2.82 10.96 21.07
C GLU A 402 4.35 10.78 21.25
N GLU A 403 5.06 10.28 20.24
CA GLU A 403 6.52 10.08 20.27
C GLU A 403 7.29 11.39 20.48
N ARG A 404 6.70 12.52 20.07
CA ARG A 404 7.27 13.86 20.26
C ARG A 404 6.81 14.54 21.54
N GLY A 405 6.00 13.87 22.36
CA GLY A 405 5.47 14.42 23.61
C GLY A 405 4.52 15.59 23.42
N ILE A 406 3.94 15.78 22.23
CA ILE A 406 2.95 16.83 21.95
C ILE A 406 1.61 16.46 22.59
N VAL A 407 1.25 15.18 22.52
CA VAL A 407 0.02 14.62 23.11
C VAL A 407 0.45 13.65 24.21
N GLY A 408 0.73 14.21 25.40
CA GLY A 408 0.95 13.46 26.64
C GLY A 408 -0.21 13.62 27.62
N ALA A 409 -0.13 12.96 28.79
CA ALA A 409 -1.18 13.00 29.82
C ALA A 409 -1.51 14.43 30.31
N GLU A 410 -0.50 15.31 30.37
CA GLU A 410 -0.64 16.71 30.81
C GLU A 410 -0.96 17.69 29.68
N SER A 411 -1.01 17.23 28.42
CA SER A 411 -1.23 18.10 27.26
C SER A 411 -2.70 18.49 27.15
N LYS A 412 -2.99 19.79 27.07
CA LYS A 412 -4.36 20.30 26.91
C LYS A 412 -4.96 20.00 25.54
N LEU A 413 -4.13 19.58 24.58
CA LEU A 413 -4.58 19.07 23.30
C LEU A 413 -5.38 17.78 23.45
N ARG A 414 -5.07 16.94 24.44
CA ARG A 414 -5.87 15.77 24.78
C ARG A 414 -6.93 16.21 25.78
N CYS A 415 -8.19 16.10 25.41
CA CYS A 415 -9.30 16.41 26.30
C CYS A 415 -10.39 15.35 26.16
N ARG A 416 -11.27 15.28 27.16
CA ARG A 416 -12.46 14.44 27.06
C ARG A 416 -13.35 14.95 25.93
N SER A 417 -13.85 14.05 25.10
CA SER A 417 -14.78 14.38 24.02
C SER A 417 -16.05 15.00 24.60
N VAL A 418 -16.57 16.01 23.90
CA VAL A 418 -17.88 16.61 24.22
C VAL A 418 -18.99 15.60 23.97
N SER A 419 -18.79 14.72 22.99
CA SER A 419 -19.76 13.73 22.56
C SER A 419 -19.86 12.58 23.55
N GLY A 420 -18.75 12.11 24.15
CA GLY A 420 -18.76 10.84 24.89
C GLY A 420 -17.64 10.60 25.91
N PRO A 421 -17.66 9.43 26.59
CA PRO A 421 -16.73 9.08 27.65
C PRO A 421 -15.40 8.52 27.11
N TYR A 422 -14.77 9.25 26.19
CA TYR A 422 -13.47 8.92 25.60
C TYR A 422 -12.69 10.21 25.30
N ASP A 423 -11.38 10.08 25.07
CA ASP A 423 -10.50 11.22 24.80
C ASP A 423 -10.43 11.54 23.31
N THR A 424 -10.26 12.82 23.00
CA THR A 424 -10.03 13.35 21.65
C THR A 424 -8.83 14.31 21.65
N VAL A 425 -8.13 14.37 20.52
CA VAL A 425 -7.04 15.33 20.28
C VAL A 425 -7.58 16.53 19.51
N LYS A 426 -7.47 17.73 20.08
CA LYS A 426 -7.86 18.98 19.41
C LYS A 426 -6.78 19.47 18.47
N LEU A 427 -7.13 19.70 17.20
CA LEU A 427 -6.26 20.32 16.21
C LEU A 427 -7.00 21.43 15.48
N ALA A 428 -6.38 22.60 15.35
CA ALA A 428 -7.04 23.77 14.78
C ALA A 428 -7.00 23.74 13.25
N TRP A 429 -8.12 24.11 12.63
CA TRP A 429 -8.20 24.33 11.20
C TRP A 429 -7.22 25.44 10.78
N SER A 430 -6.42 25.16 9.76
CA SER A 430 -5.66 26.18 9.04
C SER A 430 -5.86 26.02 7.54
N THR A 431 -6.22 27.12 6.89
CA THR A 431 -6.39 27.16 5.43
C THR A 431 -5.03 27.17 4.73
N PRO A 432 -4.81 26.33 3.70
CA PRO A 432 -3.63 26.45 2.84
C PRO A 432 -3.60 27.83 2.20
N ASN A 433 -2.51 28.59 2.38
CA ASN A 433 -2.38 29.90 1.75
C ASN A 433 -2.11 29.73 0.25
N ALA A 434 -2.78 30.50 -0.60
CA ALA A 434 -2.56 30.47 -2.06
C ALA A 434 -1.11 30.77 -2.48
N LYS A 435 -0.33 31.45 -1.62
CA LYS A 435 1.12 31.69 -1.79
C LYS A 435 1.99 30.54 -1.30
N THR A 436 1.46 29.66 -0.43
CA THR A 436 2.13 28.44 0.02
C THR A 436 2.05 27.45 -1.13
N LYS A 437 3.09 27.45 -1.96
CA LYS A 437 3.23 26.47 -3.03
C LYS A 437 3.22 25.06 -2.41
N TRP A 438 2.56 24.12 -3.08
CA TRP A 438 2.43 22.72 -2.64
C TRP A 438 3.79 22.03 -2.38
N ASP A 439 4.85 22.52 -3.04
CA ASP A 439 6.24 22.08 -2.86
C ASP A 439 6.84 22.43 -1.48
N GLN A 440 6.15 23.21 -0.65
CA GLN A 440 6.54 23.51 0.73
C GLN A 440 6.05 22.48 1.77
N PHE A 441 5.19 21.53 1.39
CA PHE A 441 4.73 20.46 2.28
C PHE A 441 5.61 19.23 2.12
N VAL A 442 6.61 19.09 3.00
CA VAL A 442 7.76 18.33 2.54
C VAL A 442 7.65 16.81 2.76
N HIS A 443 6.99 16.30 3.82
CA HIS A 443 6.98 14.84 4.05
C HIS A 443 5.72 14.34 4.78
N THR A 444 4.83 13.63 4.09
CA THR A 444 3.78 12.83 4.71
C THR A 444 4.28 11.41 4.96
N VAL A 445 4.05 10.90 6.18
CA VAL A 445 4.47 9.53 6.58
C VAL A 445 3.32 8.54 6.60
N SER A 446 2.09 8.97 6.48
CA SER A 446 0.95 8.05 6.32
C SER A 446 -0.25 8.81 5.79
N ALA A 447 -1.21 8.08 5.24
CA ALA A 447 -2.52 8.58 4.85
C ALA A 447 -3.54 7.50 5.21
N LEU A 448 -4.40 7.78 6.19
CA LEU A 448 -5.34 6.80 6.73
C LEU A 448 -6.78 7.32 6.59
N PRO A 449 -7.75 6.47 6.22
CA PRO A 449 -9.14 6.90 6.10
C PRO A 449 -9.68 7.42 7.43
N ILE A 450 -10.67 8.29 7.36
CA ILE A 450 -11.39 8.83 8.52
C ILE A 450 -12.87 8.47 8.46
N SER A 451 -13.54 8.57 9.61
CA SER A 451 -14.99 8.56 9.72
C SER A 451 -15.47 9.73 10.60
N PRO A 452 -16.38 10.61 10.14
CA PRO A 452 -16.96 11.63 11.01
C PRO A 452 -17.77 10.99 12.15
N ALA A 453 -17.64 11.51 13.37
CA ALA A 453 -18.40 11.01 14.52
C ALA A 453 -19.91 11.33 14.42
N SER A 454 -20.26 12.46 13.80
CA SER A 454 -21.66 12.86 13.57
C SER A 454 -21.86 13.29 12.11
N ILE A 455 -22.09 12.31 11.24
CA ILE A 455 -22.11 12.51 9.78
C ILE A 455 -23.16 13.51 9.30
N HIS A 456 -24.32 13.59 9.96
CA HIS A 456 -25.44 14.46 9.56
C HIS A 456 -25.42 15.84 10.23
N SER A 457 -24.52 16.09 11.17
CA SER A 457 -24.40 17.42 11.78
C SER A 457 -23.96 18.44 10.71
N ARG A 458 -24.58 19.63 10.71
CA ARG A 458 -24.24 20.70 9.78
C ARG A 458 -22.73 20.99 9.73
N PRO A 459 -22.01 21.11 10.87
CA PRO A 459 -20.56 21.30 10.85
C PRO A 459 -19.80 20.18 10.10
N SER A 460 -20.18 18.92 10.33
CA SER A 460 -19.53 17.78 9.68
C SER A 460 -19.83 17.74 8.19
N VAL A 461 -21.07 17.98 7.78
CA VAL A 461 -21.46 18.06 6.36
C VAL A 461 -20.68 19.18 5.65
N CYS A 462 -20.51 20.33 6.28
CA CYS A 462 -19.72 21.43 5.72
C CYS A 462 -18.24 21.04 5.55
N LEU A 463 -17.63 20.44 6.57
CA LEU A 463 -16.23 19.98 6.51
C LEU A 463 -16.04 18.92 5.42
N THR A 464 -16.86 17.87 5.42
CA THR A 464 -16.74 16.76 4.47
C THR A 464 -17.01 17.21 3.05
N SER A 465 -18.05 18.03 2.81
CA SER A 465 -18.34 18.58 1.47
C SER A 465 -17.21 19.49 0.97
N TYR A 466 -16.61 20.29 1.86
CA TYR A 466 -15.45 21.12 1.51
C TYR A 466 -14.28 20.25 1.03
N LEU A 467 -14.00 19.15 1.73
CA LEU A 467 -12.91 18.21 1.39
C LEU A 467 -13.22 17.43 0.11
N LEU A 468 -14.45 16.94 -0.05
CA LEU A 468 -14.91 16.21 -1.24
C LEU A 468 -14.91 17.09 -2.50
N ALA A 469 -15.03 18.42 -2.35
CA ALA A 469 -14.83 19.38 -3.43
C ALA A 469 -13.35 19.61 -3.81
N ASN A 470 -12.45 18.66 -3.48
CA ASN A 470 -11.01 18.67 -3.74
C ASN A 470 -10.26 19.86 -3.10
N ARG A 471 -10.75 20.34 -1.97
CA ARG A 471 -10.02 21.28 -1.11
C ARG A 471 -9.41 20.54 0.05
N ASN A 472 -8.36 21.10 0.63
CA ASN A 472 -7.60 20.46 1.69
C ASN A 472 -7.57 21.34 2.92
N VAL A 473 -7.44 20.70 4.08
CA VAL A 473 -7.38 21.38 5.37
C VAL A 473 -6.08 20.99 6.06
N MET A 474 -5.36 21.97 6.59
CA MET A 474 -4.20 21.72 7.44
C MET A 474 -4.64 21.72 8.90
N LEU A 475 -4.12 20.79 9.68
CA LEU A 475 -4.42 20.66 11.10
C LEU A 475 -3.21 21.15 11.91
N GLU A 476 -3.40 22.31 12.54
CA GLU A 476 -2.41 23.02 13.33
C GLU A 476 -2.41 22.53 14.78
N VAL A 477 -1.21 22.30 15.29
CA VAL A 477 -0.95 22.11 16.72
C VAL A 477 -0.83 23.50 17.35
N LEU A 478 -1.79 23.86 18.19
CA LEU A 478 -1.73 25.08 18.97
C LEU A 478 -0.69 24.93 20.08
N THR A 479 0.50 25.49 19.85
CA THR A 479 1.68 25.27 20.72
C THR A 479 1.49 25.75 22.16
N HIS A 480 0.54 26.65 22.42
CA HIS A 480 0.18 27.11 23.77
C HIS A 480 -0.61 26.07 24.58
N ASP A 481 -1.22 25.08 23.92
CA ASP A 481 -1.95 23.98 24.56
C ASP A 481 -1.08 22.75 24.82
N VAL A 482 0.20 22.79 24.40
CA VAL A 482 1.16 21.70 24.59
C VAL A 482 1.88 21.87 25.93
N HIS A 483 1.86 20.84 26.78
CA HIS A 483 2.62 20.80 28.02
C HIS A 483 3.42 19.48 28.12
N PRO A 484 4.76 19.52 28.32
CA PRO A 484 5.65 20.71 28.39
C PRO A 484 5.74 21.48 27.06
N PRO A 485 6.26 22.72 27.03
CA PRO A 485 6.29 23.55 25.83
C PRO A 485 6.89 22.84 24.61
N CYS A 486 6.20 22.92 23.48
CA CYS A 486 6.63 22.24 22.26
C CYS A 486 8.00 22.75 21.80
N THR A 487 8.99 21.85 21.72
CA THR A 487 10.36 22.16 21.27
C THR A 487 10.54 22.02 19.75
N ILE A 488 9.46 21.67 19.03
CA ILE A 488 9.50 21.43 17.59
C ILE A 488 9.25 22.75 16.86
N ALA A 489 10.16 23.10 15.96
CA ALA A 489 10.03 24.29 15.14
C ALA A 489 8.80 24.21 14.20
N PRO A 490 8.09 25.32 13.97
CA PRO A 490 7.06 25.42 12.95
C PRO A 490 7.55 24.94 11.58
N ASN A 491 6.68 24.25 10.84
CA ASN A 491 6.98 23.70 9.52
C ASN A 491 6.25 24.43 8.37
N VAL A 492 5.24 25.26 8.66
CA VAL A 492 4.52 26.07 7.67
C VAL A 492 4.39 27.50 8.17
N GLY A 493 5.30 28.37 7.73
CA GLY A 493 5.37 29.76 8.22
C GLY A 493 5.64 29.79 9.73
N GLN A 494 4.72 30.34 10.51
CA GLN A 494 4.78 30.36 11.98
C GLN A 494 3.96 29.25 12.64
N LYS A 495 3.33 28.38 11.84
CA LYS A 495 2.41 27.32 12.30
C LYS A 495 3.08 25.96 12.32
N LEU A 496 2.76 25.17 13.33
CA LEU A 496 3.15 23.76 13.41
C LEU A 496 2.00 22.88 12.90
N ILE A 497 2.10 22.43 11.66
CA ILE A 497 1.11 21.55 11.03
C ILE A 497 1.48 20.10 11.26
N SER A 498 0.60 19.34 11.89
CA SER A 498 0.82 17.91 12.18
C SER A 498 0.13 16.98 11.19
N HIS A 499 -1.02 17.40 10.66
CA HIS A 499 -1.80 16.57 9.76
C HIS A 499 -2.45 17.39 8.63
N LEU A 500 -2.89 16.70 7.58
CA LEU A 500 -3.69 17.24 6.49
C LEU A 500 -4.93 16.38 6.29
N LEU A 501 -6.08 16.99 6.05
CA LEU A 501 -7.27 16.30 5.53
C LEU A 501 -7.34 16.51 4.02
N ILE A 502 -7.36 15.41 3.27
CA ILE A 502 -7.34 15.41 1.81
C ILE A 502 -8.32 14.34 1.30
N SER A 503 -9.08 14.67 0.26
CA SER A 503 -9.90 13.70 -0.46
C SER A 503 -9.10 13.02 -1.57
N HIS A 504 -9.12 11.69 -1.61
CA HIS A 504 -8.60 10.87 -2.71
C HIS A 504 -9.73 9.98 -3.23
N ALA A 505 -10.08 10.13 -4.51
CA ALA A 505 -11.11 9.32 -5.18
C ALA A 505 -12.44 9.23 -4.40
N GLY A 506 -12.90 10.37 -3.84
CA GLY A 506 -14.16 10.46 -3.11
C GLY A 506 -14.10 9.98 -1.65
N ARG A 507 -12.93 9.64 -1.12
CA ARG A 507 -12.72 9.27 0.29
C ARG A 507 -11.79 10.26 0.97
N ILE A 508 -12.05 10.55 2.24
CA ILE A 508 -11.26 11.51 3.02
C ILE A 508 -10.21 10.76 3.83
N TYR A 509 -8.97 11.23 3.74
CA TYR A 509 -7.82 10.69 4.45
C TYR A 509 -7.20 11.73 5.36
N LEU A 510 -6.79 11.28 6.54
CA LEU A 510 -5.92 12.00 7.44
C LEU A 510 -4.46 11.65 7.09
N HIS A 511 -3.74 12.61 6.54
CA HIS A 511 -2.32 12.51 6.25
C HIS A 511 -1.51 12.95 7.45
N THR A 512 -0.62 12.09 7.93
CA THR A 512 0.31 12.43 9.02
C THR A 512 1.55 13.10 8.45
N VAL A 513 1.88 14.29 8.92
CA VAL A 513 3.05 15.07 8.49
C VAL A 513 4.23 14.79 9.42
N TRP A 514 5.42 14.64 8.85
CA TRP A 514 6.64 14.50 9.64
C TRP A 514 6.88 15.75 10.50
N LEU A 515 7.17 15.54 11.79
CA LEU A 515 7.40 16.61 12.74
C LEU A 515 8.89 16.75 13.08
N GLY A 516 9.41 17.97 12.88
CA GLY A 516 10.79 18.34 13.15
C GLY A 516 11.75 18.01 12.00
N LYS A 517 13.06 18.02 12.31
CA LYS A 517 14.11 17.76 11.30
C LYS A 517 14.19 16.28 10.99
N HIS A 518 14.06 15.91 9.72
CA HIS A 518 14.28 14.56 9.25
C HIS A 518 15.79 14.27 9.19
N ALA A 519 16.22 13.17 9.82
CA ALA A 519 17.64 12.84 10.00
C ALA A 519 18.41 12.73 8.68
N VAL A 520 17.73 12.34 7.58
CA VAL A 520 18.36 12.15 6.26
C VAL A 520 18.05 13.28 5.28
N LEU A 521 16.85 13.86 5.35
CA LEU A 521 16.34 14.74 4.28
C LEU A 521 16.62 16.22 4.57
N ASN A 522 16.80 16.59 5.84
CA ASN A 522 17.20 17.93 6.25
C ASN A 522 18.70 18.04 6.59
N ASP A 523 19.52 17.09 6.15
CA ASP A 523 20.97 17.11 6.34
C ASP A 523 21.63 18.14 5.39
N SER A 524 21.93 19.32 5.94
CA SER A 524 22.56 20.42 5.20
C SER A 524 23.97 20.10 4.71
N GLU A 525 24.71 19.23 5.40
CA GLU A 525 26.02 18.80 4.92
C GLU A 525 25.87 17.90 3.69
N PHE A 526 24.90 16.98 3.75
CA PHE A 526 24.61 16.12 2.60
C PHE A 526 24.16 16.92 1.39
N ALA A 527 23.23 17.86 1.57
CA ALA A 527 22.76 18.74 0.49
C ALA A 527 23.92 19.51 -0.17
N ASN A 528 24.85 20.04 0.63
CA ASN A 528 26.02 20.76 0.13
C ASN A 528 27.03 19.84 -0.59
N LYS A 529 27.21 18.60 -0.11
CA LYS A 529 28.11 17.61 -0.70
C LYS A 529 27.59 17.00 -2.01
N VAL A 530 26.29 17.08 -2.28
CA VAL A 530 25.64 16.49 -3.47
C VAL A 530 25.33 17.52 -4.56
N LYS A 531 25.77 18.79 -4.43
CA LYS A 531 25.50 19.83 -5.44
C LYS A 531 25.70 19.32 -6.87
N LEU A 532 24.58 19.15 -7.56
CA LEU A 532 24.55 18.63 -8.92
C LEU A 532 25.23 19.64 -9.86
N PRO A 533 25.84 19.19 -10.97
CA PRO A 533 26.43 20.07 -11.96
C PRO A 533 25.43 21.13 -12.42
N LYS A 534 25.91 22.32 -12.80
CA LYS A 534 25.05 23.42 -13.28
C LYS A 534 24.17 22.94 -14.44
N ALA A 535 22.85 23.14 -14.31
CA ALA A 535 21.84 22.72 -15.27
C ALA A 535 22.00 23.32 -16.69
N ALA A 536 22.76 24.41 -16.83
CA ALA A 536 22.94 25.14 -18.08
C ALA A 536 23.55 24.31 -19.25
N THR A 537 24.21 23.19 -18.95
CA THR A 537 24.76 22.30 -19.99
C THR A 537 23.84 21.13 -20.35
N LEU A 538 22.68 21.00 -19.69
CA LEU A 538 21.75 19.86 -19.80
C LEU A 538 20.51 20.24 -20.61
N ARG A 539 19.89 19.23 -21.23
CA ARG A 539 18.62 19.38 -22.00
C ARG A 539 17.39 19.34 -21.10
N VAL A 540 17.31 20.26 -20.14
CA VAL A 540 16.25 20.27 -19.10
C VAL A 540 14.85 20.44 -19.68
N SER A 541 14.66 21.36 -20.64
CA SER A 541 13.35 21.59 -21.28
C SER A 541 12.86 20.35 -22.02
N ASP A 542 13.75 19.68 -22.75
CA ASP A 542 13.40 18.48 -23.53
C ASP A 542 13.11 17.29 -22.60
N PHE A 543 13.83 17.18 -21.48
CA PHE A 543 13.54 16.17 -20.46
C PHE A 543 12.18 16.42 -19.80
N ALA A 544 11.83 17.68 -19.54
CA ALA A 544 10.52 18.05 -19.02
C ALA A 544 9.39 17.70 -19.99
N ALA A 545 9.61 17.85 -21.30
CA ALA A 545 8.67 17.39 -22.32
C ALA A 545 8.54 15.86 -22.31
N LEU A 546 9.65 15.12 -22.26
CA LEU A 546 9.65 13.65 -22.15
C LEU A 546 8.86 13.18 -20.92
N MET A 547 9.04 13.81 -19.77
CA MET A 547 8.29 13.47 -18.55
C MET A 547 6.78 13.68 -18.70
N LYS A 548 6.36 14.72 -19.43
CA LYS A 548 4.94 14.97 -19.71
C LYS A 548 4.37 13.94 -20.68
N ASP A 549 5.11 13.64 -21.74
CA ASP A 549 4.72 12.65 -22.76
C ASP A 549 4.65 11.22 -22.18
N SER A 550 5.44 10.93 -21.15
CA SER A 550 5.49 9.64 -20.45
C SER A 550 4.73 9.60 -19.12
N ARG A 551 3.76 10.50 -18.91
CA ARG A 551 2.94 10.52 -17.69
C ARG A 551 2.15 9.22 -17.55
N LEU A 552 2.19 8.62 -16.36
CA LEU A 552 1.33 7.49 -16.03
C LEU A 552 -0.12 7.97 -15.89
N CYS A 553 -1.03 7.26 -16.56
CA CYS A 553 -2.46 7.48 -16.48
C CYS A 553 -3.13 6.22 -15.90
N TYR A 554 -4.20 6.41 -15.14
CA TYR A 554 -5.06 5.30 -14.78
C TYR A 554 -5.85 4.87 -16.03
N PRO A 555 -5.99 3.56 -16.29
CA PRO A 555 -6.81 3.07 -17.39
C PRO A 555 -8.25 3.51 -17.19
N THR A 556 -8.96 3.78 -18.28
CA THR A 556 -10.41 3.97 -18.24
C THR A 556 -11.11 2.62 -18.04
N SER A 557 -12.36 2.63 -17.58
CA SER A 557 -13.13 1.41 -17.28
C SER A 557 -13.23 0.42 -18.46
N GLU A 558 -13.15 0.90 -19.71
CA GLU A 558 -13.11 0.05 -20.91
C GLU A 558 -11.74 -0.61 -21.14
N GLU A 559 -10.65 0.07 -20.78
CA GLU A 559 -9.27 -0.43 -20.91
C GLU A 559 -8.92 -1.46 -19.82
N GLU A 560 -9.55 -1.38 -18.64
CA GLU A 560 -9.43 -2.38 -17.58
C GLU A 560 -9.98 -3.75 -18.03
N ILE A 561 -11.11 -3.77 -18.73
CA ILE A 561 -11.73 -5.00 -19.25
C ILE A 561 -10.79 -5.70 -20.25
N ILE A 562 -10.10 -4.93 -21.10
CA ILE A 562 -9.15 -5.47 -22.09
C ILE A 562 -7.87 -5.99 -21.41
N ALA A 563 -7.40 -5.33 -20.35
CA ALA A 563 -6.18 -5.71 -19.64
C ALA A 563 -6.34 -6.96 -18.77
N VAL A 564 -7.51 -7.17 -18.16
CA VAL A 564 -7.84 -8.42 -17.44
C VAL A 564 -7.70 -9.62 -18.37
N ASN A 565 -8.06 -9.47 -19.65
CA ASN A 565 -7.96 -10.53 -20.66
C ASN A 565 -6.53 -10.78 -21.19
N THR A 566 -5.58 -9.85 -21.00
CA THR A 566 -4.25 -9.92 -21.62
C THR A 566 -3.08 -10.09 -20.66
N GLN A 567 -3.31 -10.23 -19.34
CA GLN A 567 -2.24 -10.27 -18.31
C GLN A 567 -1.20 -9.14 -18.49
N ALA A 568 -1.58 -8.02 -19.12
CA ALA A 568 -0.65 -6.97 -19.48
C ALA A 568 -0.38 -6.11 -18.25
N HIS A 569 0.79 -6.28 -17.63
CA HIS A 569 1.22 -5.44 -16.53
C HIS A 569 1.43 -3.99 -17.02
N TYR A 570 0.53 -3.05 -16.68
CA TYR A 570 0.65 -1.64 -17.09
C TYR A 570 2.01 -1.01 -16.75
N ASN A 571 2.57 -1.35 -15.59
CA ASN A 571 3.91 -0.94 -15.18
C ASN A 571 4.99 -1.48 -16.11
N GLU A 572 4.83 -2.70 -16.60
CA GLU A 572 5.74 -3.32 -17.55
C GLU A 572 5.69 -2.60 -18.90
N ARG A 573 4.49 -2.30 -19.40
CA ARG A 573 4.28 -1.52 -20.64
C ARG A 573 4.92 -0.14 -20.54
N ALA A 574 4.72 0.57 -19.43
CA ALA A 574 5.34 1.87 -19.18
C ALA A 574 6.88 1.79 -19.17
N ARG A 575 7.45 0.75 -18.52
CA ARG A 575 8.90 0.51 -18.52
C ARG A 575 9.44 0.21 -19.92
N LYS A 576 8.77 -0.64 -20.70
CA LYS A 576 9.12 -0.93 -22.12
C LYS A 576 9.10 0.34 -22.96
N HIS A 577 8.08 1.18 -22.80
CA HIS A 577 7.97 2.46 -23.49
C HIS A 577 9.15 3.38 -23.15
N LEU A 578 9.44 3.62 -21.87
CA LEU A 578 10.56 4.46 -21.45
C LEU A 578 11.91 3.93 -21.98
N ARG A 579 12.13 2.61 -21.94
CA ARG A 579 13.37 2.01 -22.49
C ARG A 579 13.51 2.26 -23.99
N ARG A 580 12.42 2.13 -24.76
CA ARG A 580 12.43 2.37 -26.22
C ARG A 580 12.76 3.81 -26.55
N ILE A 581 12.03 4.77 -25.97
CA ILE A 581 12.17 6.19 -26.31
C ILE A 581 13.48 6.82 -25.78
N THR A 582 14.15 6.14 -24.84
CA THR A 582 15.45 6.57 -24.30
C THR A 582 16.66 5.80 -24.85
N ARG A 583 16.47 4.92 -25.87
CA ARG A 583 17.57 4.22 -26.57
C ARG A 583 18.62 5.21 -27.09
N TYR A 584 18.17 6.24 -27.82
CA TYR A 584 18.97 7.42 -28.15
C TYR A 584 18.37 8.67 -27.50
N TRP A 585 18.96 9.11 -26.38
CA TRP A 585 18.55 10.35 -25.69
C TRP A 585 19.77 11.09 -25.11
N PRO A 586 20.42 11.98 -25.90
CA PRO A 586 21.59 12.71 -25.42
C PRO A 586 21.21 13.66 -24.29
N ILE A 587 21.93 13.56 -23.15
CA ILE A 587 21.61 14.29 -21.91
C ILE A 587 22.10 15.74 -21.94
N LYS A 588 23.29 15.98 -22.52
CA LYS A 588 23.90 17.31 -22.60
C LYS A 588 23.61 17.97 -23.93
N LEU A 589 23.56 19.30 -23.91
CA LEU A 589 23.44 20.10 -25.14
C LEU A 589 24.62 19.87 -26.08
N CYS A 590 25.82 19.60 -25.56
CA CYS A 590 27.00 19.38 -26.38
C CYS A 590 27.13 17.98 -27.01
N ASP A 591 26.28 17.02 -26.64
CA ASP A 591 26.35 15.66 -27.17
C ASP A 591 25.39 15.43 -28.36
N THR A 592 24.69 16.50 -28.80
CA THR A 592 23.74 16.45 -29.91
C THR A 592 23.81 17.65 -30.83
N PHE A 593 23.51 17.42 -32.10
CA PHE A 593 23.40 18.44 -33.14
C PHE A 593 21.94 18.75 -33.48
N ILE A 594 21.10 17.73 -33.74
CA ILE A 594 19.73 17.92 -34.26
C ILE A 594 18.80 18.66 -33.28
N TYR A 595 18.95 18.40 -31.97
CA TYR A 595 18.12 19.05 -30.95
C TYR A 595 18.50 20.52 -30.70
N ASN A 596 19.68 20.97 -31.16
CA ASN A 596 20.11 22.36 -31.07
C ASN A 596 19.65 23.21 -32.27
N ILE A 597 18.89 22.63 -33.20
CA ILE A 597 18.30 23.33 -34.37
C ILE A 597 16.78 23.06 -34.44
N PRO A 598 15.98 23.48 -33.43
CA PRO A 598 14.57 23.07 -33.34
C PRO A 598 13.75 23.45 -34.55
N LYS A 599 13.96 24.65 -35.13
CA LYS A 599 13.22 25.12 -36.30
C LYS A 599 13.28 24.17 -37.51
N ARG A 600 14.33 23.36 -37.62
CA ARG A 600 14.49 22.42 -38.74
C ARG A 600 14.06 21.01 -38.40
N PHE A 601 14.40 20.51 -37.23
CA PHE A 601 14.16 19.11 -36.88
C PHE A 601 12.88 18.88 -36.08
N GLU A 602 12.46 19.83 -35.23
CA GLU A 602 11.30 19.65 -34.35
C GLU A 602 9.99 19.27 -35.07
N PRO A 603 9.68 19.77 -36.29
CA PRO A 603 8.50 19.30 -37.03
C PRO A 603 8.49 17.78 -37.25
N LEU A 604 9.64 17.17 -37.55
CA LEU A 604 9.76 15.72 -37.70
C LEU A 604 9.78 15.02 -36.33
N LEU A 605 10.58 15.54 -35.39
CA LEU A 605 10.77 14.94 -34.06
C LEU A 605 9.46 14.92 -33.24
N SER A 606 8.58 15.91 -33.40
CA SER A 606 7.27 15.95 -32.73
C SER A 606 6.27 14.98 -33.34
N LEU A 607 6.29 14.78 -34.66
CA LEU A 607 5.40 13.83 -35.34
C LEU A 607 5.70 12.38 -34.93
N VAL A 608 6.97 11.97 -34.97
CA VAL A 608 7.38 10.60 -34.64
C VAL A 608 7.25 10.25 -33.15
N ARG A 609 7.05 11.26 -32.29
CA ARG A 609 6.76 11.05 -30.86
C ARG A 609 5.34 10.59 -30.57
N LYS A 610 4.42 10.70 -31.53
CA LYS A 610 3.04 10.22 -31.36
C LYS A 610 3.02 8.70 -31.15
N SER A 611 1.98 8.20 -30.47
CA SER A 611 1.77 6.75 -30.32
C SER A 611 1.46 6.09 -31.65
N GLU A 612 0.74 6.79 -32.53
CA GLU A 612 0.38 6.34 -33.88
C GLU A 612 0.51 7.49 -34.89
N LEU A 613 0.71 7.15 -36.17
CA LEU A 613 0.82 8.11 -37.26
C LEU A 613 -0.33 7.90 -38.24
N SER A 614 -1.00 9.00 -38.62
CA SER A 614 -1.94 9.01 -39.72
C SER A 614 -1.23 9.06 -41.07
N THR A 615 -1.93 8.76 -42.18
CA THR A 615 -1.39 8.93 -43.54
C THR A 615 -0.90 10.37 -43.79
N GLY A 616 -1.62 11.37 -43.25
CA GLY A 616 -1.20 12.77 -43.33
C GLY A 616 0.09 13.06 -42.54
N ASP A 617 0.27 12.41 -41.38
CA ASP A 617 1.50 12.55 -40.58
C ASP A 617 2.70 11.91 -41.31
N VAL A 618 2.52 10.75 -41.94
CA VAL A 618 3.56 10.09 -42.75
C VAL A 618 3.99 10.99 -43.93
N ASN A 619 3.03 11.63 -44.61
CA ASN A 619 3.33 12.58 -45.69
C ASN A 619 4.12 13.80 -45.19
N LYS A 620 3.76 14.36 -44.03
CA LYS A 620 4.54 15.46 -43.42
C LYS A 620 5.94 15.01 -43.00
N CYS A 621 6.08 13.78 -42.49
CA CYS A 621 7.40 13.21 -42.20
C CYS A 621 8.23 13.09 -43.47
N ARG A 622 7.63 12.63 -44.57
CA ARG A 622 8.25 12.56 -45.90
C ARG A 622 8.72 13.93 -46.38
N GLU A 623 7.88 14.96 -46.28
CA GLU A 623 8.23 16.34 -46.64
C GLU A 623 9.45 16.83 -45.85
N CYS A 624 9.47 16.60 -44.53
CA CYS A 624 10.60 16.98 -43.68
C CYS A 624 11.89 16.23 -44.06
N ILE A 625 11.80 14.93 -44.35
CA ILE A 625 12.94 14.10 -44.76
C ILE A 625 13.48 14.54 -46.13
N CYS A 626 12.60 14.75 -47.11
CA CYS A 626 12.97 15.25 -48.43
C CYS A 626 13.62 16.64 -48.35
N ALA A 627 13.07 17.53 -47.52
CA ALA A 627 13.65 18.85 -47.27
C ALA A 627 15.05 18.76 -46.67
N LEU A 628 15.30 17.82 -45.75
CA LEU A 628 16.64 17.56 -45.22
C LEU A 628 17.60 17.09 -46.33
N VAL A 629 17.20 16.09 -47.12
CA VAL A 629 18.06 15.50 -48.16
C VAL A 629 18.35 16.48 -49.30
N ALA A 630 17.45 17.42 -49.61
CA ALA A 630 17.72 18.49 -50.57
C ALA A 630 18.94 19.35 -50.19
N PHE A 631 19.32 19.43 -48.91
CA PHE A 631 20.54 20.12 -48.48
C PHE A 631 21.83 19.40 -48.87
N ARG A 632 21.77 18.09 -49.15
CA ARG A 632 22.94 17.34 -49.64
C ARG A 632 23.51 17.97 -50.90
N ASP A 633 22.63 18.41 -51.80
CA ASP A 633 23.00 18.92 -53.12
C ASP A 633 23.00 20.47 -53.16
N SER A 634 22.51 21.14 -52.11
CA SER A 634 22.53 22.61 -51.93
C SER A 634 23.89 23.14 -51.45
N LYS A 635 24.21 24.41 -51.68
CA LYS A 635 25.41 25.07 -51.09
C LYS A 635 25.17 25.61 -49.67
N GLU A 636 23.96 25.48 -49.13
CA GLU A 636 23.58 26.05 -47.83
C GLU A 636 23.97 25.17 -46.63
N LEU A 637 24.33 25.81 -45.51
CA LEU A 637 24.57 25.13 -44.22
C LEU A 637 23.24 24.83 -43.50
N LEU A 638 23.18 23.72 -42.75
CA LEU A 638 22.02 23.42 -41.90
C LEU A 638 21.87 24.46 -40.78
N THR A 639 22.98 25.00 -40.29
CA THR A 639 22.99 26.14 -39.37
C THR A 639 24.22 27.03 -39.59
N SER A 640 23.99 28.34 -39.59
CA SER A 640 25.04 29.36 -39.53
C SER A 640 25.42 29.73 -38.10
N LYS A 641 24.66 29.25 -37.10
CA LYS A 641 24.98 29.46 -35.69
C LYS A 641 26.07 28.50 -35.23
N ASN A 642 27.03 29.00 -34.46
CA ASN A 642 28.06 28.16 -33.84
C ASN A 642 27.44 27.32 -32.71
N ILE A 643 27.11 26.07 -33.02
CA ILE A 643 26.56 25.11 -32.07
C ILE A 643 27.72 24.37 -31.42
N ARG A 644 27.81 24.46 -30.10
CA ARG A 644 28.81 23.74 -29.31
C ARG A 644 28.43 22.25 -29.23
N CYS A 645 28.83 21.45 -30.22
CA CYS A 645 28.61 20.01 -30.28
C CYS A 645 29.96 19.26 -30.34
N ASN A 646 30.19 18.31 -29.44
CA ASN A 646 31.44 17.54 -29.33
C ASN A 646 31.69 16.64 -30.55
N LYS A 647 30.61 16.21 -31.24
CA LYS A 647 30.68 15.37 -32.44
C LYS A 647 30.99 16.16 -33.72
N LEU A 648 30.89 17.49 -33.67
CA LEU A 648 31.15 18.38 -34.79
C LEU A 648 32.54 18.98 -34.67
N LYS A 649 33.48 18.55 -35.52
CA LYS A 649 34.87 19.02 -35.50
C LYS A 649 35.03 20.36 -36.21
N SER A 650 34.39 20.52 -37.37
CA SER A 650 34.46 21.74 -38.18
C SER A 650 33.07 22.38 -38.36
N PRO A 651 32.74 23.44 -37.60
CA PRO A 651 31.40 24.04 -37.64
C PRO A 651 30.97 24.57 -39.01
N ASN A 652 31.91 24.94 -39.88
CA ASN A 652 31.61 25.47 -41.21
C ASN A 652 31.65 24.40 -42.32
N ASN A 653 31.87 23.12 -41.98
CA ASN A 653 31.88 22.03 -42.94
C ASN A 653 30.45 21.52 -43.18
N LYS A 654 29.90 21.83 -44.36
CA LYS A 654 28.53 21.45 -44.76
C LYS A 654 28.32 19.94 -44.75
N ASP A 655 29.28 19.19 -45.31
CA ASP A 655 29.16 17.74 -45.46
C ASP A 655 29.26 17.04 -44.08
N GLU A 656 30.06 17.59 -43.17
CA GLU A 656 30.12 17.11 -41.79
C GLU A 656 28.82 17.39 -41.03
N GLN A 657 28.24 18.60 -41.16
CA GLN A 657 26.95 18.94 -40.56
C GLN A 657 25.83 18.01 -41.07
N PHE A 658 25.77 17.78 -42.38
CA PHE A 658 24.75 16.94 -43.01
C PHE A 658 24.87 15.48 -42.55
N ARG A 659 26.08 14.91 -42.61
CA ARG A 659 26.34 13.54 -42.15
C ARG A 659 25.95 13.36 -40.68
N LEU A 660 26.39 14.27 -39.80
CA LEU A 660 26.07 14.21 -38.38
C LEU A 660 24.56 14.33 -38.12
N ALA A 661 23.86 15.18 -38.87
CA ALA A 661 22.41 15.30 -38.77
C ALA A 661 21.71 13.99 -39.18
N CYS A 662 22.14 13.35 -40.27
CA CYS A 662 21.60 12.06 -40.70
C CYS A 662 21.87 10.93 -39.69
N ASP A 663 23.09 10.86 -39.14
CA ASP A 663 23.48 9.84 -38.15
C ASP A 663 22.67 9.96 -36.85
N GLU A 664 22.47 11.19 -36.35
CA GLU A 664 21.66 11.43 -35.15
C GLU A 664 20.16 11.23 -35.41
N LEU A 665 19.66 11.63 -36.58
CA LEU A 665 18.26 11.44 -36.93
C LEU A 665 17.94 9.95 -37.11
N LEU A 666 18.84 9.16 -37.71
CA LEU A 666 18.72 7.71 -37.78
C LEU A 666 18.55 7.10 -36.38
N SER A 667 19.43 7.49 -35.46
CA SER A 667 19.43 7.02 -34.08
C SER A 667 18.13 7.40 -33.36
N HIS A 668 17.61 8.61 -33.60
CA HIS A 668 16.35 9.07 -33.04
C HIS A 668 15.15 8.29 -33.59
N LEU A 669 15.02 8.17 -34.92
CA LEU A 669 13.91 7.46 -35.55
C LEU A 669 13.85 5.98 -35.11
N ARG A 670 15.02 5.36 -34.87
CA ARG A 670 15.13 3.99 -34.34
C ARG A 670 14.42 3.79 -32.99
N ASN A 671 14.26 4.83 -32.18
CA ASN A 671 13.54 4.75 -30.91
C ASN A 671 12.05 4.39 -31.11
N TYR A 672 11.46 4.74 -32.27
CA TYR A 672 10.02 4.69 -32.53
C TYR A 672 9.61 3.62 -33.54
N VAL A 673 10.55 2.88 -34.14
CA VAL A 673 10.28 1.88 -35.19
C VAL A 673 9.19 0.87 -34.78
N ASN A 674 9.15 0.51 -33.49
CA ASN A 674 8.19 -0.46 -32.95
C ASN A 674 6.93 0.19 -32.35
N HIS A 675 6.64 1.48 -32.64
CA HIS A 675 5.39 2.11 -32.20
C HIS A 675 4.20 1.70 -33.08
N SER A 676 4.38 1.69 -34.40
CA SER A 676 3.38 1.20 -35.35
C SER A 676 4.02 0.89 -36.71
N GLU A 677 3.29 0.20 -37.60
CA GLU A 677 3.74 -0.06 -38.98
C GLU A 677 4.06 1.23 -39.74
N ARG A 678 3.35 2.32 -39.45
CA ARG A 678 3.60 3.64 -40.05
C ARG A 678 4.91 4.27 -39.56
N HIS A 679 5.34 4.00 -38.34
CA HIS A 679 6.67 4.43 -37.87
C HIS A 679 7.78 3.64 -38.57
N LEU A 680 7.58 2.33 -38.77
CA LEU A 680 8.48 1.50 -39.58
C LEU A 680 8.55 2.00 -41.03
N GLU A 681 7.42 2.40 -41.62
CA GLU A 681 7.36 3.02 -42.96
C GLU A 681 8.22 4.29 -43.04
N VAL A 682 8.07 5.22 -42.09
CA VAL A 682 8.86 6.46 -42.02
C VAL A 682 10.35 6.17 -41.84
N PHE A 683 10.70 5.17 -41.02
CA PHE A 683 12.09 4.77 -40.81
C PHE A 683 12.73 4.19 -42.08
N ASN A 684 12.05 3.26 -42.76
CA ASN A 684 12.51 2.67 -44.00
C ASN A 684 12.63 3.72 -45.12
N MET A 685 11.66 4.64 -45.20
CA MET A 685 11.70 5.77 -46.11
C MET A 685 12.93 6.65 -45.88
N PHE A 686 13.26 6.96 -44.62
CA PHE A 686 14.45 7.73 -44.30
C PHE A 686 15.75 7.02 -44.74
N LEU A 687 15.86 5.70 -44.50
CA LEU A 687 17.01 4.90 -44.93
C LEU A 687 17.21 4.92 -46.45
N GLN A 688 16.11 4.75 -47.20
CA GLN A 688 16.12 4.74 -48.66
C GLN A 688 16.51 6.11 -49.24
N ILE A 689 15.88 7.19 -48.78
CA ILE A 689 16.12 8.55 -49.33
C ILE A 689 17.51 9.07 -48.93
N SER A 690 18.00 8.73 -47.73
CA SER A 690 19.31 9.19 -47.24
C SER A 690 20.49 8.36 -47.78
N GLY A 691 20.24 7.21 -48.41
CA GLY A 691 21.28 6.32 -48.93
C GLY A 691 22.03 5.50 -47.86
N LEU A 692 21.48 5.41 -46.64
CA LEU A 692 22.07 4.70 -45.49
C LEU A 692 21.77 3.19 -45.47
N ASP A 693 20.86 2.74 -46.35
CA ASP A 693 20.35 1.36 -46.47
C ASP A 693 21.47 0.30 -46.64
N ARG A 694 22.58 0.65 -47.30
CA ARG A 694 23.69 -0.28 -47.60
C ARG A 694 24.64 -0.54 -46.42
N THR A 695 24.57 0.25 -45.36
CA THR A 695 25.55 0.24 -44.25
C THR A 695 25.02 -0.33 -42.94
N THR A 696 23.71 -0.58 -42.83
CA THR A 696 23.06 -0.85 -41.54
C THR A 696 22.43 -2.24 -41.49
N HIS A 697 23.16 -3.23 -40.96
CA HIS A 697 22.59 -4.54 -40.59
C HIS A 697 21.82 -4.40 -39.26
N ILE A 698 20.66 -3.74 -39.27
CA ILE A 698 19.91 -3.41 -38.05
C ILE A 698 18.94 -4.54 -37.70
N SER A 699 19.18 -5.20 -36.56
CA SER A 699 18.17 -6.05 -35.92
C SER A 699 17.06 -5.18 -35.34
N ILE A 700 15.81 -5.40 -35.79
CA ILE A 700 14.59 -4.76 -35.28
C ILE A 700 14.03 -5.64 -34.16
N ASP A 701 14.85 -5.91 -33.13
CA ASP A 701 14.38 -6.65 -31.97
C ASP A 701 13.59 -5.71 -31.04
N ASP A 702 12.42 -6.17 -30.60
CA ASP A 702 11.65 -5.45 -29.60
C ASP A 702 12.34 -5.50 -28.23
N VAL A 703 12.10 -4.49 -27.38
CA VAL A 703 12.73 -4.45 -26.06
C VAL A 703 12.16 -5.55 -25.18
N SER A 704 12.87 -6.69 -25.10
CA SER A 704 12.57 -7.69 -24.09
C SER A 704 12.90 -7.13 -22.70
N LEU A 705 11.92 -7.17 -21.80
CA LEU A 705 12.19 -7.05 -20.38
C LEU A 705 12.55 -8.44 -19.87
N THR A 706 13.73 -8.91 -20.22
CA THR A 706 14.32 -10.00 -19.43
C THR A 706 14.70 -9.38 -18.09
N GLU A 707 13.77 -9.42 -17.13
CA GLU A 707 14.19 -9.62 -15.76
C GLU A 707 15.09 -10.86 -15.78
N HIS A 708 16.28 -10.76 -15.19
CA HIS A 708 17.12 -11.92 -14.95
C HIS A 708 16.47 -12.80 -13.87
N THR A 709 15.30 -13.36 -14.15
CA THR A 709 14.83 -14.59 -13.56
C THR A 709 15.43 -15.74 -14.37
N ASN A 710 15.97 -16.71 -13.67
CA ASN A 710 16.81 -17.76 -14.20
C ASN A 710 16.09 -18.60 -15.28
N SER A 711 16.42 -18.41 -16.55
CA SER A 711 16.31 -19.47 -17.55
C SER A 711 17.40 -19.30 -18.62
N SER A 712 18.32 -20.25 -18.61
CA SER A 712 19.31 -20.45 -19.66
C SER A 712 18.66 -21.24 -20.80
N GLY A 713 18.46 -20.61 -21.95
CA GLY A 713 18.03 -21.25 -23.19
C GLY A 713 18.82 -20.68 -24.37
N SER A 714 19.53 -21.58 -25.04
CA SER A 714 20.45 -21.45 -26.17
C SER A 714 20.25 -20.26 -27.13
N ALA A 715 21.32 -19.49 -27.35
CA ALA A 715 21.50 -18.68 -28.56
C ALA A 715 22.21 -19.56 -29.61
N THR A 716 21.47 -20.10 -30.57
CA THR A 716 22.04 -20.64 -31.81
C THR A 716 22.07 -19.56 -32.87
N GLN A 717 23.29 -19.20 -33.27
CA GLN A 717 23.59 -18.43 -34.47
C GLN A 717 22.95 -19.10 -35.69
N SER A 718 22.25 -18.32 -36.53
CA SER A 718 21.79 -18.77 -37.85
C SER A 718 22.74 -18.24 -38.92
N VAL A 719 23.43 -19.17 -39.57
CA VAL A 719 23.96 -19.02 -40.93
C VAL A 719 22.99 -19.78 -41.86
N ARG A 720 22.67 -19.15 -43.00
CA ARG A 720 21.71 -19.56 -44.04
C ARG A 720 21.87 -21.00 -44.54
N SER A 721 20.73 -21.66 -44.86
CA SER A 721 20.42 -22.22 -46.19
C SER A 721 19.08 -22.99 -46.23
N THR A 722 18.20 -22.59 -47.17
CA THR A 722 17.26 -23.35 -48.02
C THR A 722 16.65 -24.68 -47.55
N GLY A 723 15.32 -24.82 -47.70
CA GLY A 723 14.66 -26.10 -47.96
C GLY A 723 13.35 -26.34 -47.18
N SER A 724 12.30 -26.66 -47.91
CA SER A 724 10.91 -26.89 -47.50
C SER A 724 10.63 -28.16 -46.67
N ALA A 725 9.47 -28.13 -45.98
CA ALA A 725 8.53 -29.22 -45.66
C ALA A 725 8.36 -29.61 -44.17
N SER A 726 7.10 -29.57 -43.73
CA SER A 726 6.48 -30.24 -42.56
C SER A 726 6.25 -31.76 -42.83
N PRO A 727 5.64 -32.60 -41.94
CA PRO A 727 5.47 -32.60 -40.47
C PRO A 727 5.74 -33.99 -39.78
N ALA A 728 5.57 -34.05 -38.45
CA ALA A 728 5.13 -35.20 -37.60
C ALA A 728 6.14 -36.18 -36.93
N GLU A 729 5.83 -36.43 -35.65
CA GLU A 729 6.06 -37.60 -34.74
C GLU A 729 7.44 -38.27 -34.55
N SER A 730 7.88 -38.39 -33.27
CA SER A 730 8.06 -39.69 -32.58
C SER A 730 8.97 -39.59 -31.33
N TYR A 731 8.56 -40.29 -30.28
CA TYR A 731 9.30 -40.60 -29.05
C TYR A 731 10.49 -41.55 -29.29
N ARG A 732 11.66 -41.31 -28.64
CA ARG A 732 12.40 -42.29 -27.78
C ARG A 732 13.80 -41.82 -27.34
N SER A 733 13.97 -41.80 -26.01
CA SER A 733 15.05 -42.31 -25.14
C SER A 733 16.55 -42.35 -25.52
N MET A 734 17.33 -42.03 -24.47
CA MET A 734 18.71 -42.43 -24.12
C MET A 734 19.92 -41.61 -24.64
N SER A 735 20.62 -40.92 -23.72
CA SER A 735 21.87 -41.42 -23.14
C SER A 735 22.60 -40.40 -22.24
N ARG A 736 23.21 -40.93 -21.17
CA ARG A 736 24.11 -40.23 -20.24
C ARG A 736 25.43 -39.90 -20.93
N SER A 737 25.90 -38.65 -20.88
CA SER A 737 27.27 -38.29 -21.21
C SER A 737 27.94 -37.57 -20.03
N ASN A 738 29.01 -38.18 -19.53
CA ASN A 738 29.94 -37.61 -18.55
C ASN A 738 30.80 -36.54 -19.23
N SER A 739 30.33 -35.29 -19.26
CA SER A 739 31.14 -34.16 -19.68
C SER A 739 31.37 -33.19 -18.51
N PRO A 740 32.57 -32.58 -18.39
CA PRO A 740 32.88 -31.71 -17.27
C PRO A 740 31.99 -30.46 -17.34
N LEU A 741 31.36 -30.11 -16.21
CA LEU A 741 30.51 -28.93 -16.11
C LEU A 741 31.27 -27.69 -16.63
N PRO A 742 30.70 -26.92 -17.57
CA PRO A 742 31.33 -25.70 -18.03
C PRO A 742 31.45 -24.75 -16.84
N LYS A 743 32.68 -24.25 -16.58
CA LYS A 743 32.89 -23.14 -15.65
C LYS A 743 31.93 -22.03 -16.08
N LYS A 744 30.89 -21.74 -15.30
CA LYS A 744 30.11 -20.51 -15.51
C LYS A 744 31.12 -19.38 -15.38
N ALA A 745 31.41 -18.72 -16.51
CA ALA A 745 32.21 -17.51 -16.50
C ALA A 745 31.61 -16.58 -15.45
N ARG A 746 32.44 -16.04 -14.54
CA ARG A 746 32.04 -14.87 -13.75
C ARG A 746 31.43 -13.90 -14.77
N LYS A 747 30.13 -13.57 -14.62
CA LYS A 747 29.51 -12.55 -15.46
C LYS A 747 30.38 -11.32 -15.30
N ALA A 748 31.17 -11.03 -16.34
CA ALA A 748 31.97 -9.83 -16.35
C ALA A 748 30.99 -8.67 -16.18
N VAL A 749 31.31 -7.74 -15.28
CA VAL A 749 30.73 -6.39 -15.38
C VAL A 749 30.98 -5.99 -16.83
N HIS A 750 29.90 -5.81 -17.59
CA HIS A 750 30.01 -5.55 -19.02
C HIS A 750 30.80 -4.25 -19.17
N MET A 751 32.05 -4.37 -19.61
CA MET A 751 32.90 -3.22 -19.85
C MET A 751 32.49 -2.68 -21.20
N TRP A 752 31.70 -1.61 -21.18
CA TRP A 752 31.32 -0.93 -22.41
C TRP A 752 32.56 -0.58 -23.21
N SER A 753 32.54 -0.93 -24.48
CA SER A 753 33.56 -0.43 -25.41
C SER A 753 33.42 1.10 -25.52
N ALA A 754 34.50 1.79 -25.92
CA ALA A 754 34.53 3.26 -25.94
C ALA A 754 33.42 3.90 -26.81
N ASP A 755 32.84 3.14 -27.73
CA ASP A 755 31.81 3.58 -28.69
C ASP A 755 30.45 2.89 -28.49
N GLU A 756 30.25 2.17 -27.38
CA GLU A 756 29.00 1.45 -27.11
C GLU A 756 27.87 2.40 -26.70
N VAL A 757 26.77 2.38 -27.45
CA VAL A 757 25.59 3.20 -27.17
C VAL A 757 24.71 2.49 -26.14
N VAL A 758 24.70 3.00 -24.92
CA VAL A 758 23.95 2.45 -23.79
C VAL A 758 22.78 3.38 -23.46
N ASN A 759 21.58 2.83 -23.28
CA ASN A 759 20.45 3.67 -22.92
C ASN A 759 20.53 4.15 -21.47
N VAL A 760 19.87 5.26 -21.14
CA VAL A 760 19.99 5.89 -19.80
C VAL A 760 19.56 4.93 -18.68
N ALA A 761 18.57 4.08 -18.95
CA ALA A 761 18.11 3.08 -17.98
C ALA A 761 19.14 1.96 -17.75
N GLU A 762 19.81 1.49 -18.80
CA GLU A 762 20.92 0.52 -18.73
C GLU A 762 22.13 1.13 -18.04
N LEU A 763 22.47 2.39 -18.31
CA LEU A 763 23.52 3.12 -17.61
C LEU A 763 23.21 3.19 -16.10
N PHE A 764 21.95 3.41 -15.74
CA PHE A 764 21.52 3.49 -14.35
C PHE A 764 21.47 2.12 -13.67
N ASN A 765 20.92 1.11 -14.35
CA ASN A 765 20.87 -0.27 -13.87
C ASN A 765 22.26 -0.87 -13.74
N GLU A 766 23.15 -0.58 -14.67
CA GLU A 766 24.53 -1.03 -14.63
C GLU A 766 25.28 -0.32 -13.51
N ARG A 767 25.11 0.99 -13.29
CA ARG A 767 25.68 1.65 -12.10
C ARG A 767 25.18 1.02 -10.80
N TYR A 768 23.88 0.75 -10.73
CA TYR A 768 23.26 0.07 -9.60
C TYR A 768 23.82 -1.35 -9.40
N GLN A 769 23.90 -2.13 -10.47
CA GLN A 769 24.43 -3.50 -10.45
C GLN A 769 25.93 -3.52 -10.19
N ARG A 770 26.74 -2.65 -10.80
CA ARG A 770 28.17 -2.50 -10.54
C ARG A 770 28.41 -2.21 -9.08
N GLU A 771 27.62 -1.34 -8.44
CA GLU A 771 27.70 -1.10 -6.99
C GLU A 771 27.26 -2.29 -6.12
N TYR A 772 26.43 -3.18 -6.65
CA TYR A 772 25.88 -4.36 -5.96
C TYR A 772 26.79 -5.59 -6.11
N TRP A 773 27.18 -5.93 -7.34
CA TRP A 773 28.00 -7.07 -7.74
C TRP A 773 29.49 -6.89 -7.45
N SER A 774 30.01 -5.64 -7.45
CA SER A 774 31.38 -5.38 -6.97
C SER A 774 31.59 -5.74 -5.49
N LYS A 775 30.50 -5.95 -4.74
CA LYS A 775 30.50 -6.35 -3.32
C LYS A 775 30.09 -7.81 -3.13
N TRP A 776 29.76 -8.54 -4.20
CA TRP A 776 29.33 -9.94 -4.17
C TRP A 776 30.54 -10.88 -4.07
N ARG A 777 30.53 -11.82 -3.12
CA ARG A 777 31.56 -12.88 -2.98
C ARG A 777 30.96 -14.23 -3.32
N ASP A 778 31.72 -15.04 -4.05
CA ASP A 778 31.32 -16.40 -4.45
C ASP A 778 31.37 -17.36 -3.26
N PHE A 779 30.73 -18.52 -3.37
CA PHE A 779 30.67 -19.52 -2.30
C PHE A 779 32.05 -20.18 -2.08
N VAL A 780 32.54 -20.21 -0.83
CA VAL A 780 33.90 -20.68 -0.47
C VAL A 780 34.21 -22.09 -1.00
N GLY A 781 33.22 -23.00 -1.02
CA GLY A 781 33.41 -24.35 -1.56
C GLY A 781 33.67 -24.42 -3.08
N ARG A 782 33.22 -23.42 -3.85
CA ARG A 782 33.57 -23.28 -5.29
C ARG A 782 34.95 -22.67 -5.48
N GLU A 783 35.35 -21.74 -4.63
CA GLU A 783 36.71 -21.18 -4.67
C GLU A 783 37.76 -22.24 -4.34
N GLN A 784 37.48 -23.14 -3.40
CA GLN A 784 38.44 -24.19 -2.97
C GLN A 784 38.50 -25.41 -3.91
N ALA A 785 37.41 -25.76 -4.60
CA ALA A 785 37.38 -26.94 -5.48
C ALA A 785 37.96 -26.69 -6.88
N GLY A 786 38.18 -25.43 -7.26
CA GLY A 786 38.69 -25.08 -8.59
C GLY A 786 37.83 -25.66 -9.72
N SER A 787 38.44 -26.48 -10.59
CA SER A 787 37.75 -27.19 -11.69
C SER A 787 37.31 -28.62 -11.35
N LYS A 788 37.49 -29.06 -10.09
CA LYS A 788 37.03 -30.38 -9.63
C LYS A 788 35.62 -30.26 -9.02
N PRO A 789 34.80 -31.33 -9.04
CA PRO A 789 33.53 -31.34 -8.34
C PRO A 789 33.76 -31.09 -6.85
N ALA A 790 33.18 -30.03 -6.30
CA ALA A 790 33.30 -29.74 -4.88
C ALA A 790 32.49 -30.78 -4.07
N HIS A 791 33.14 -31.52 -3.17
CA HIS A 791 32.44 -32.36 -2.21
C HIS A 791 31.76 -31.47 -1.17
N LEU A 792 30.48 -31.19 -1.38
CA LEU A 792 29.69 -30.29 -0.54
C LEU A 792 29.42 -30.86 0.87
N TYR A 793 29.64 -32.16 1.08
CA TYR A 793 29.47 -32.85 2.36
C TYR A 793 30.55 -33.94 2.55
N PRO A 794 31.78 -33.59 3.00
CA PRO A 794 32.85 -34.56 3.18
C PRO A 794 32.57 -35.59 4.29
N ASN A 795 31.58 -35.35 5.15
CA ASN A 795 31.21 -36.20 6.27
C ASN A 795 29.97 -37.09 5.99
N LEU A 796 29.47 -37.12 4.75
CA LEU A 796 28.32 -37.93 4.37
C LEU A 796 28.82 -39.25 3.74
N GLU A 797 28.94 -40.32 4.54
CA GLU A 797 29.28 -41.66 4.04
C GLU A 797 28.14 -42.22 3.18
N LEU A 798 28.27 -42.14 1.85
CA LEU A 798 27.31 -42.67 0.88
C LEU A 798 27.34 -44.21 0.75
N SER A 799 28.13 -44.92 1.55
CA SER A 799 28.34 -46.37 1.48
C SER A 799 27.30 -47.22 2.23
N LYS A 800 26.32 -46.63 2.91
CA LYS A 800 25.36 -47.35 3.77
C LYS A 800 23.89 -47.31 3.35
N VAL A 801 23.57 -47.04 2.08
CA VAL A 801 22.19 -47.17 1.57
C VAL A 801 22.07 -48.41 0.69
N SER A 802 21.49 -49.48 1.26
CA SER A 802 21.22 -50.75 0.59
C SER A 802 20.26 -50.57 -0.59
N ARG A 803 20.64 -51.09 -1.76
CA ARG A 803 19.73 -51.24 -2.91
C ARG A 803 18.64 -52.26 -2.53
N ARG A 804 17.37 -51.87 -2.61
CA ARG A 804 16.23 -52.81 -2.68
C ARG A 804 15.37 -52.42 -3.88
N GLY A 805 15.11 -53.39 -4.75
CA GLY A 805 14.06 -53.31 -5.76
C GLY A 805 14.47 -53.58 -7.21
N GLU A 806 15.31 -54.58 -7.49
CA GLU A 806 15.15 -55.38 -8.71
C GLU A 806 14.13 -56.48 -8.38
N VAL A 807 13.08 -56.61 -9.20
CA VAL A 807 12.17 -57.76 -9.19
C VAL A 807 12.32 -58.41 -10.56
N ASP A 808 12.84 -59.63 -10.55
CA ASP A 808 12.90 -60.54 -11.70
C ASP A 808 11.49 -61.06 -12.07
N PRO A 809 11.25 -61.48 -13.32
CA PRO A 809 9.93 -61.90 -13.77
C PRO A 809 9.65 -63.36 -13.38
N GLY A 810 8.59 -63.54 -12.60
CA GLY A 810 7.99 -64.83 -12.25
C GLY A 810 6.58 -64.63 -11.73
#